data_AF-A0A1Y4LIP7-F1
#
_entry.id   AF-A0A1Y4LIP7-F1
#
_cell.length_a   1.000
_cell.length_b   1.000
_cell.length_c   1.000
_cell.angle_alpha   90.00
_cell.angle_beta   90.00
_cell.angle_gamma   90.00
#
_symmetry.space_group_name_H-M   'P 1'
#
loop_
_entity.id
_entity.type
_entity.pdbx_description
1 polymer ?
#
loop_
_entity_poly.entity_id
_entity_poly.type
_entity_poly.pdbx_seq_one_letter_code
_entity_poly.pdbx_strand_id
1 'polypeptide(L)'
;MKKIFRRALSLTIASGLTLAMAVTAGAAEGDTLTRGEMAKLLVEGAGLTDQVAQYQSQASVFSDVAEDSEYKGYINLAYAQGLISGTGADTFSPDAQTTQVEAAAAIMQYAGVPEEMLTSWPSDYSTTAARVGLTDGITYSADAAVTEGQFQTMLENGSSLVGKPYIGITWKANDQDYAGFKAVIEAAGGNPVELYQVTSTAVGYGADGMIQSAYVEDTGNLLQEYADQIKARNYSATNVAEVMEGIDGVFFTGGEDISPSLFAVPQEEANGGEEINATRDISDYTLMAYCIDNDVPTLAACRGMQMMSIVSGADFIQEIPDYYAEQGAEYNDLHRMPAGTPNRDYARHSVEIIDKESWLYDIVNADTLDNVSSWHHQAVRSVEGTDLTVVAQTVDNGVTIIEGVENQNNTFCLGVQFHPENDCKLAVYDKNPEAALCDVDTCMTFFETLVGYAADKTVIGISWGGDPVDYTDIQDIIRDAGGVVTHLPQITSYDQAVDALAQVDGIVVTGGEDINPALYNEEASPLLEDNTEYRDIRDTSDYNLIKAAVDTDEPMLDICRGMQMLNVVCGGGLIQDLNTYMNTPDSTAHRAAPDWARHSITVTDTDSLLYDIVGGTTLDNVASWHHQAVNPDRVGDGLTVVSSAADGVIEALEYQDNHFALGVQFHPEADALTSDAFMAFFEALLEAAA
;
A
#
# COMPACT_ATOMS: atom_id res chain seq x y z
N MET A 1 -16.25 -8.46 -10.26
CA MET A 1 -16.26 -8.56 -11.75
C MET A 1 -15.48 -7.44 -12.42
N LYS A 2 -15.61 -6.16 -12.01
CA LYS A 2 -14.81 -5.04 -12.51
C LYS A 2 -13.31 -5.07 -12.09
N LYS A 3 -13.02 -5.30 -10.80
CA LYS A 3 -11.64 -5.48 -10.26
C LYS A 3 -10.89 -6.69 -10.86
N ILE A 4 -11.63 -7.75 -11.22
CA ILE A 4 -11.11 -8.97 -11.87
C ILE A 4 -10.54 -8.68 -13.28
N PHE A 5 -11.08 -7.68 -13.99
CA PHE A 5 -10.57 -7.29 -15.31
C PHE A 5 -9.25 -6.49 -15.22
N ARG A 6 -9.04 -5.73 -14.13
CA ARG A 6 -7.75 -5.07 -13.83
C ARG A 6 -6.64 -6.10 -13.55
N ARG A 7 -6.95 -7.16 -12.77
CA ARG A 7 -6.02 -8.29 -12.49
C ARG A 7 -5.55 -9.03 -13.75
N ALA A 8 -6.43 -9.22 -14.75
CA ALA A 8 -6.07 -9.93 -15.98
C ALA A 8 -5.13 -9.13 -16.90
N LEU A 9 -5.20 -7.79 -16.86
CA LEU A 9 -4.30 -6.92 -17.63
C LEU A 9 -2.93 -6.80 -16.95
N SER A 10 -2.86 -6.75 -15.61
CA SER A 10 -1.60 -6.61 -14.86
C SER A 10 -0.68 -7.83 -14.99
N LEU A 11 -1.20 -9.06 -14.86
CA LEU A 11 -0.38 -10.29 -14.97
C LEU A 11 0.23 -10.49 -16.36
N THR A 12 -0.42 -9.98 -17.42
CA THR A 12 0.04 -10.17 -18.80
C THR A 12 1.03 -9.07 -19.24
N ILE A 13 1.05 -7.92 -18.56
CA ILE A 13 1.82 -6.72 -18.96
C ILE A 13 3.03 -6.46 -18.03
N ALA A 14 2.95 -6.82 -16.74
CA ALA A 14 4.02 -6.53 -15.78
C ALA A 14 5.36 -7.24 -16.09
N SER A 15 5.33 -8.37 -16.78
CA SER A 15 6.53 -9.19 -17.08
C SER A 15 7.48 -8.61 -18.14
N GLY A 16 7.18 -7.44 -18.73
CA GLY A 16 8.00 -6.82 -19.79
C GLY A 16 8.96 -5.70 -19.35
N LEU A 17 8.87 -5.22 -18.11
CA LEU A 17 9.26 -3.83 -17.82
C LEU A 17 10.77 -3.55 -17.61
N THR A 18 11.61 -4.54 -17.33
CA THR A 18 13.01 -4.25 -16.89
C THR A 18 14.06 -4.25 -18.01
N LEU A 19 13.76 -4.69 -19.24
CA LEU A 19 14.82 -4.91 -20.25
C LEU A 19 14.81 -3.98 -21.48
N ALA A 20 13.79 -3.14 -21.70
CA ALA A 20 13.64 -2.43 -22.98
C ALA A 20 14.11 -0.96 -23.00
N MET A 21 14.26 -0.28 -21.84
CA MET A 21 14.57 1.16 -21.83
C MET A 21 16.03 1.55 -22.16
N ALA A 22 16.88 0.58 -22.49
CA ALA A 22 18.29 0.82 -22.82
C ALA A 22 18.58 0.90 -24.33
N VAL A 23 17.66 1.34 -25.19
CA VAL A 23 17.89 1.55 -26.64
C VAL A 23 16.83 2.56 -27.14
N THR A 24 17.06 3.76 -27.70
CA THR A 24 18.21 4.47 -28.28
C THR A 24 18.14 5.96 -27.93
N ALA A 25 19.18 6.50 -27.28
CA ALA A 25 19.48 7.93 -27.32
C ALA A 25 19.91 8.32 -28.74
N GLY A 26 18.94 8.64 -29.60
CA GLY A 26 19.19 8.99 -31.00
C GLY A 26 18.01 9.57 -31.79
N ALA A 27 16.87 9.84 -31.16
CA ALA A 27 15.75 10.50 -31.84
C ALA A 27 16.00 12.01 -31.96
N ALA A 28 15.78 12.56 -33.15
CA ALA A 28 15.90 14.00 -33.37
C ALA A 28 14.72 14.73 -32.68
N GLU A 29 15.01 15.77 -31.91
CA GLU A 29 14.00 16.73 -31.47
C GLU A 29 13.32 17.34 -32.71
N GLY A 30 12.10 16.88 -33.07
CA GLY A 30 11.28 17.55 -34.09
C GLY A 30 10.32 16.71 -34.91
N ASP A 31 10.43 15.37 -34.93
CA ASP A 31 9.54 14.53 -35.75
C ASP A 31 8.27 14.13 -34.96
N THR A 32 7.11 14.45 -35.53
CA THR A 32 5.78 14.12 -34.99
C THR A 32 5.44 12.67 -35.32
N LEU A 33 4.89 11.91 -34.36
CA LEU A 33 4.53 10.51 -34.57
C LEU A 33 3.26 10.37 -35.43
N THR A 34 3.28 9.37 -36.29
CA THR A 34 2.08 8.80 -36.90
C THR A 34 1.42 7.78 -35.98
N ARG A 35 0.16 7.40 -36.26
CA ARG A 35 -0.55 6.37 -35.49
C ARG A 35 0.09 4.99 -35.63
N GLY A 36 0.69 4.68 -36.79
CA GLY A 36 1.45 3.44 -37.00
C GLY A 36 2.73 3.37 -36.16
N GLU A 37 3.49 4.47 -36.09
CA GLU A 37 4.69 4.58 -35.25
C GLU A 37 4.34 4.52 -33.75
N MET A 38 3.26 5.19 -33.34
CA MET A 38 2.75 5.09 -31.96
C MET A 38 2.43 3.64 -31.59
N ALA A 39 1.71 2.90 -32.44
CA ALA A 39 1.37 1.49 -32.20
C ALA A 39 2.63 0.62 -32.05
N LYS A 40 3.66 0.90 -32.85
CA LYS A 40 4.96 0.22 -32.73
C LYS A 40 5.62 0.50 -31.38
N LEU A 41 5.79 1.77 -31.02
CA LEU A 41 6.44 2.17 -29.77
C LEU A 41 5.69 1.63 -28.54
N LEU A 42 4.36 1.59 -28.59
CA LEU A 42 3.54 1.05 -27.51
C LEU A 42 3.77 -0.46 -27.31
N VAL A 43 3.85 -1.24 -28.40
CA VAL A 43 4.14 -2.69 -28.34
C VAL A 43 5.56 -2.95 -27.87
N GLU A 44 6.53 -2.16 -28.32
CA GLU A 44 7.93 -2.27 -27.89
C GLU A 44 8.05 -1.95 -26.40
N GLY A 45 7.40 -0.88 -25.93
CA GLY A 45 7.35 -0.50 -24.52
C GLY A 45 6.62 -1.51 -23.63
N ALA A 46 5.60 -2.18 -24.17
CA ALA A 46 4.89 -3.26 -23.49
C ALA A 46 5.68 -4.59 -23.45
N GLY A 47 6.88 -4.66 -24.04
CA GLY A 47 7.67 -5.90 -24.09
C GLY A 47 7.08 -6.98 -25.01
N LEU A 48 6.16 -6.63 -25.91
CA LEU A 48 5.39 -7.58 -26.73
C LEU A 48 6.01 -7.87 -28.10
N THR A 49 7.25 -7.40 -28.34
CA THR A 49 7.94 -7.47 -29.64
C THR A 49 8.04 -8.89 -30.20
N ASP A 50 8.23 -9.90 -29.34
CA ASP A 50 8.37 -11.30 -29.77
C ASP A 50 7.07 -11.88 -30.38
N GLN A 51 5.91 -11.26 -30.10
CA GLN A 51 4.62 -11.66 -30.65
C GLN A 51 4.34 -11.02 -32.02
N VAL A 52 5.04 -9.93 -32.38
CA VAL A 52 4.74 -9.13 -33.59
C VAL A 52 4.77 -9.97 -34.87
N ALA A 53 5.72 -10.90 -34.99
CA ALA A 53 5.83 -11.76 -36.17
C ALA A 53 4.58 -12.62 -36.41
N GLN A 54 3.96 -13.11 -35.33
CA GLN A 54 2.71 -13.86 -35.41
C GLN A 54 1.58 -12.99 -35.97
N TYR A 55 1.43 -11.76 -35.46
CA TYR A 55 0.38 -10.83 -35.89
C TYR A 55 0.63 -10.21 -37.27
N GLN A 56 1.90 -10.06 -37.69
CA GLN A 56 2.26 -9.65 -39.05
C GLN A 56 1.84 -10.69 -40.10
N SER A 57 1.81 -11.97 -39.72
CA SER A 57 1.39 -13.07 -40.63
C SER A 57 -0.13 -13.15 -40.85
N GLN A 58 -0.92 -12.44 -40.02
CA GLN A 58 -2.37 -12.39 -40.12
C GLN A 58 -2.82 -11.31 -41.10
N ALA A 59 -4.07 -11.39 -41.54
CA ALA A 59 -4.71 -10.31 -42.28
C ALA A 59 -4.82 -9.06 -41.40
N SER A 60 -4.79 -7.88 -42.02
CA SER A 60 -5.02 -6.63 -41.29
C SER A 60 -6.42 -6.61 -40.67
N VAL A 61 -6.51 -6.16 -39.42
CA VAL A 61 -7.81 -5.95 -38.75
C VAL A 61 -8.56 -4.75 -39.33
N PHE A 62 -7.85 -3.76 -39.88
CA PHE A 62 -8.43 -2.54 -40.44
C PHE A 62 -8.22 -2.47 -41.96
N SER A 63 -9.27 -2.11 -42.68
CA SER A 63 -9.28 -2.04 -44.15
C SER A 63 -8.30 -1.03 -44.77
N ASP A 64 -7.89 -0.01 -44.01
CA ASP A 64 -7.01 1.07 -44.45
C ASP A 64 -5.52 0.85 -44.10
N VAL A 65 -5.20 -0.27 -43.43
CA VAL A 65 -3.82 -0.69 -43.16
C VAL A 65 -3.41 -1.69 -44.25
N ALA A 66 -2.40 -1.32 -45.05
CA ALA A 66 -1.94 -2.15 -46.16
C ALA A 66 -1.35 -3.49 -45.68
N GLU A 67 -1.60 -4.57 -46.42
CA GLU A 67 -1.13 -5.92 -46.06
C GLU A 67 0.39 -6.06 -46.02
N ASP A 68 1.10 -5.21 -46.75
CA ASP A 68 2.57 -5.10 -46.79
C ASP A 68 3.12 -3.98 -45.91
N SER A 69 2.27 -3.33 -45.09
CA SER A 69 2.71 -2.32 -44.12
C SER A 69 3.66 -2.92 -43.09
N GLU A 70 4.72 -2.18 -42.77
CA GLU A 70 5.67 -2.52 -41.70
C GLU A 70 5.04 -2.41 -40.31
N TYR A 71 3.94 -1.65 -40.17
CA TYR A 71 3.23 -1.44 -38.91
C TYR A 71 2.09 -2.44 -38.68
N LYS A 72 1.72 -3.27 -39.67
CA LYS A 72 0.54 -4.15 -39.58
C LYS A 72 0.56 -5.05 -38.35
N GLY A 73 1.68 -5.73 -38.10
CA GLY A 73 1.84 -6.64 -36.97
C GLY A 73 1.70 -5.93 -35.64
N TYR A 74 2.28 -4.73 -35.52
CA TYR A 74 2.17 -3.89 -34.33
C TYR A 74 0.73 -3.41 -34.09
N ILE A 75 0.06 -2.91 -35.14
CA ILE A 75 -1.33 -2.44 -35.06
C ILE A 75 -2.27 -3.60 -34.68
N ASN A 76 -2.14 -4.75 -35.35
CA ASN A 76 -2.95 -5.93 -35.06
C ASN A 76 -2.75 -6.42 -33.62
N LEU A 77 -1.50 -6.46 -33.15
CA LEU A 77 -1.16 -6.90 -31.80
C LEU A 77 -1.69 -5.91 -30.75
N ALA A 78 -1.39 -4.62 -30.89
CA ALA A 78 -1.85 -3.60 -29.96
C ALA A 78 -3.38 -3.55 -29.89
N TYR A 79 -4.08 -3.71 -31.02
CA TYR A 79 -5.55 -3.79 -31.04
C TYR A 79 -6.06 -5.07 -30.36
N ALA A 80 -5.43 -6.22 -30.62
CA ALA A 80 -5.81 -7.50 -30.00
C ALA A 80 -5.63 -7.48 -28.47
N GLN A 81 -4.63 -6.75 -27.98
CA GLN A 81 -4.37 -6.54 -26.55
C GLN A 81 -5.22 -5.39 -25.95
N GLY A 82 -6.06 -4.73 -26.77
CA GLY A 82 -6.89 -3.61 -26.30
C GLY A 82 -6.15 -2.30 -26.03
N LEU A 83 -4.87 -2.18 -26.43
CA LEU A 83 -4.03 -1.01 -26.16
C LEU A 83 -4.36 0.20 -27.04
N ILE A 84 -4.96 -0.04 -28.20
CA ILE A 84 -5.35 0.99 -29.16
C ILE A 84 -6.73 0.68 -29.75
N SER A 85 -7.42 1.72 -30.18
CA SER A 85 -8.68 1.63 -30.93
C SER A 85 -8.55 2.21 -32.34
N GLY A 86 -9.43 1.78 -33.25
CA GLY A 86 -9.55 2.35 -34.58
C GLY A 86 -10.13 3.77 -34.55
N THR A 87 -9.83 4.57 -35.58
CA THR A 87 -10.49 5.87 -35.82
C THR A 87 -11.95 5.71 -36.29
N GLY A 88 -12.33 4.48 -36.63
CA GLY A 88 -13.68 4.05 -36.95
C GLY A 88 -13.80 2.54 -36.81
N ALA A 89 -14.96 1.99 -37.20
CA ALA A 89 -15.24 0.56 -37.03
C ALA A 89 -14.33 -0.37 -37.86
N ASP A 90 -13.73 0.14 -38.96
CA ASP A 90 -12.87 -0.62 -39.87
C ASP A 90 -11.71 0.24 -40.42
N THR A 91 -11.32 1.28 -39.66
CA THR A 91 -10.25 2.22 -40.04
C THR A 91 -9.33 2.52 -38.87
N PHE A 92 -8.03 2.61 -39.12
CA PHE A 92 -6.99 2.96 -38.14
C PHE A 92 -6.21 4.23 -38.49
N SER A 93 -6.08 4.54 -39.78
CA SER A 93 -5.36 5.70 -40.32
C SER A 93 -3.87 5.72 -39.92
N PRO A 94 -3.07 4.71 -40.33
CA PRO A 94 -1.71 4.52 -39.83
C PRO A 94 -0.76 5.69 -40.14
N ASP A 95 -0.96 6.41 -41.24
CA ASP A 95 -0.12 7.54 -41.66
C ASP A 95 -0.60 8.90 -41.09
N ALA A 96 -1.72 8.92 -40.36
CA ALA A 96 -2.21 10.16 -39.73
C ALA A 96 -1.34 10.54 -38.54
N GLN A 97 -1.13 11.84 -38.32
CA GLN A 97 -0.45 12.33 -37.13
C GLN A 97 -1.25 11.99 -35.88
N THR A 98 -0.55 11.51 -34.86
CA THR A 98 -1.09 11.24 -33.53
C THR A 98 -1.14 12.52 -32.73
N THR A 99 -2.29 12.83 -32.15
CA THR A 99 -2.45 13.93 -31.19
C THR A 99 -1.97 13.53 -29.79
N GLN A 100 -1.60 14.50 -28.96
CA GLN A 100 -1.17 14.25 -27.58
C GLN A 100 -2.26 13.58 -26.74
N VAL A 101 -3.55 13.87 -26.99
CA VAL A 101 -4.65 13.17 -26.27
C VAL A 101 -4.84 11.73 -26.76
N GLU A 102 -4.62 11.43 -28.04
CA GLU A 102 -4.63 10.04 -28.54
C GLU A 102 -3.47 9.22 -27.96
N ALA A 103 -2.28 9.81 -27.89
CA ALA A 103 -1.13 9.19 -27.22
C ALA A 103 -1.41 8.93 -25.74
N ALA A 104 -1.88 9.94 -25.01
CA ALA A 104 -2.23 9.82 -23.61
C ALA A 104 -3.30 8.73 -23.39
N ALA A 105 -4.33 8.68 -24.23
CA ALA A 105 -5.38 7.66 -24.14
C ALA A 105 -4.85 6.24 -24.32
N ALA A 106 -3.99 6.01 -25.31
CA ALA A 106 -3.38 4.70 -25.52
C ALA A 106 -2.50 4.28 -24.34
N ILE A 107 -1.72 5.22 -23.78
CA ILE A 107 -0.85 4.94 -22.64
C ILE A 107 -1.64 4.75 -21.35
N MET A 108 -2.71 5.52 -21.11
CA MET A 108 -3.59 5.31 -19.95
C MET A 108 -4.27 3.94 -19.98
N GLN A 109 -4.70 3.50 -21.18
CA GLN A 109 -5.24 2.16 -21.36
C GLN A 109 -4.18 1.07 -21.07
N TYR A 110 -2.95 1.27 -21.55
CA TYR A 110 -1.80 0.40 -21.25
C TYR A 110 -1.48 0.37 -19.75
N ALA A 111 -1.49 1.54 -19.11
CA ALA A 111 -1.19 1.73 -17.69
C ALA A 111 -2.28 1.17 -16.76
N GLY A 112 -3.44 0.79 -17.31
CA GLY A 112 -4.58 0.30 -16.52
C GLY A 112 -5.30 1.41 -15.75
N VAL A 113 -5.22 2.67 -16.22
CA VAL A 113 -5.98 3.78 -15.64
C VAL A 113 -7.48 3.43 -15.65
N PRO A 114 -8.21 3.62 -14.54
CA PRO A 114 -9.62 3.27 -14.43
C PRO A 114 -10.47 3.83 -15.57
N GLU A 115 -11.24 2.97 -16.24
CA GLU A 115 -12.20 3.39 -17.28
C GLU A 115 -13.22 4.38 -16.72
N GLU A 116 -13.51 4.30 -15.41
CA GLU A 116 -14.34 5.27 -14.69
C GLU A 116 -13.81 6.71 -14.79
N MET A 117 -12.49 6.91 -14.92
CA MET A 117 -11.89 8.24 -15.10
C MET A 117 -11.90 8.71 -16.57
N LEU A 118 -12.37 7.88 -17.51
CA LEU A 118 -12.19 8.07 -18.96
C LEU A 118 -13.54 8.11 -19.70
N THR A 119 -14.49 8.92 -19.22
CA THR A 119 -15.89 8.83 -19.71
C THR A 119 -16.20 9.71 -20.93
N SER A 120 -15.63 10.92 -21.01
CA SER A 120 -15.94 11.92 -22.05
C SER A 120 -14.71 12.29 -22.88
N TRP A 121 -14.76 11.94 -24.16
CA TRP A 121 -13.70 12.31 -25.12
C TRP A 121 -13.87 13.74 -25.67
N PRO A 122 -12.81 14.56 -25.78
CA PRO A 122 -11.44 14.33 -25.27
C PRO A 122 -11.21 14.90 -23.85
N SER A 123 -12.20 15.59 -23.26
CA SER A 123 -12.01 16.38 -22.03
C SER A 123 -11.49 15.55 -20.86
N ASP A 124 -12.15 14.43 -20.57
CA ASP A 124 -11.84 13.62 -19.39
C ASP A 124 -10.50 12.93 -19.58
N TYR A 125 -10.15 12.55 -20.81
CA TYR A 125 -8.84 11.98 -21.12
C TYR A 125 -7.71 12.98 -20.88
N SER A 126 -7.85 14.22 -21.32
CA SER A 126 -6.85 15.25 -21.07
C SER A 126 -6.76 15.61 -19.58
N THR A 127 -7.90 15.72 -18.91
CA THR A 127 -7.94 16.00 -17.47
C THR A 127 -7.31 14.86 -16.68
N THR A 128 -7.69 13.60 -16.95
CA THR A 128 -7.16 12.41 -16.27
C THR A 128 -5.67 12.22 -16.55
N ALA A 129 -5.19 12.45 -17.77
CA ALA A 129 -3.76 12.40 -18.08
C ALA A 129 -2.94 13.39 -17.24
N ALA A 130 -3.48 14.58 -16.96
CA ALA A 130 -2.85 15.50 -16.02
C ALA A 130 -2.98 15.03 -14.56
N ARG A 131 -4.16 14.55 -14.15
CA ARG A 131 -4.45 14.07 -12.78
C ARG A 131 -3.45 13.03 -12.30
N VAL A 132 -3.17 12.04 -13.14
CA VAL A 132 -2.31 10.90 -12.82
C VAL A 132 -0.83 11.16 -13.14
N GLY A 133 -0.46 12.40 -13.48
CA GLY A 133 0.93 12.79 -13.78
C GLY A 133 1.46 12.30 -15.13
N LEU A 134 0.62 11.71 -15.99
CA LEU A 134 1.05 11.19 -17.30
C LEU A 134 1.72 12.27 -18.17
N THR A 135 1.26 13.51 -18.04
CA THR A 135 1.76 14.66 -18.80
C THR A 135 2.81 15.47 -18.06
N ASP A 136 3.36 14.98 -16.96
CA ASP A 136 4.38 15.71 -16.21
C ASP A 136 5.68 15.82 -17.03
N GLY A 137 6.29 17.01 -16.98
CA GLY A 137 7.52 17.31 -17.74
C GLY A 137 7.30 17.70 -19.21
N ILE A 138 6.06 17.73 -19.71
CA ILE A 138 5.76 18.12 -21.10
C ILE A 138 4.81 19.32 -21.21
N THR A 139 4.97 20.14 -22.26
CA THR A 139 3.94 21.13 -22.64
C THR A 139 2.78 20.39 -23.31
N TYR A 140 1.68 20.21 -22.59
CA TYR A 140 0.51 19.46 -23.06
C TYR A 140 -0.59 20.34 -23.67
N SER A 141 -1.14 19.89 -24.80
CA SER A 141 -2.31 20.44 -25.51
C SER A 141 -2.97 19.31 -26.28
N ALA A 142 -4.21 18.97 -25.93
CA ALA A 142 -4.95 17.81 -26.45
C ALA A 142 -4.81 17.61 -27.97
N ASP A 143 -5.06 18.67 -28.75
CA ASP A 143 -5.07 18.63 -30.23
C ASP A 143 -3.68 18.76 -30.89
N ALA A 144 -2.61 18.98 -30.13
CA ALA A 144 -1.27 19.12 -30.69
C ALA A 144 -0.71 17.77 -31.12
N ALA A 145 0.12 17.74 -32.16
CA ALA A 145 0.82 16.52 -32.55
C ALA A 145 1.85 16.13 -31.47
N VAL A 146 1.90 14.84 -31.13
CA VAL A 146 2.90 14.31 -30.19
C VAL A 146 4.23 14.05 -30.91
N THR A 147 5.34 14.41 -30.28
CA THR A 147 6.67 14.00 -30.77
C THR A 147 7.08 12.67 -30.17
N GLU A 148 8.06 11.99 -30.78
CA GLU A 148 8.60 10.74 -30.23
C GLU A 148 9.10 10.90 -28.79
N GLY A 149 9.84 11.98 -28.50
CA GLY A 149 10.34 12.25 -27.15
C GLY A 149 9.22 12.51 -26.14
N GLN A 150 8.16 13.24 -26.52
CA GLN A 150 6.99 13.43 -25.66
C GLN A 150 6.27 12.11 -25.39
N PHE A 151 6.13 11.26 -26.41
CA PHE A 151 5.52 9.95 -26.25
C PHE A 151 6.33 9.04 -25.34
N GLN A 152 7.66 9.04 -25.46
CA GLN A 152 8.56 8.30 -24.56
C GLN A 152 8.43 8.76 -23.12
N THR A 153 8.42 10.07 -22.87
CA THR A 153 8.17 10.61 -21.51
C THR A 153 6.80 10.20 -20.98
N MET A 154 5.73 10.30 -21.79
CA MET A 154 4.42 9.81 -21.37
C MET A 154 4.44 8.31 -21.10
N LEU A 155 5.18 7.51 -21.88
CA LEU A 155 5.25 6.06 -21.71
C LEU A 155 6.02 5.69 -20.43
N GLU A 156 7.10 6.40 -20.14
CA GLU A 156 7.83 6.31 -18.86
C GLU A 156 6.89 6.62 -17.69
N ASN A 157 6.19 7.76 -17.74
CA ASN A 157 5.20 8.14 -16.73
C ASN A 157 4.06 7.10 -16.62
N GLY A 158 3.55 6.58 -17.73
CA GLY A 158 2.47 5.58 -17.72
C GLY A 158 2.92 4.22 -17.17
N SER A 159 4.18 3.84 -17.43
CA SER A 159 4.75 2.59 -16.93
C SER A 159 4.86 2.57 -15.41
N SER A 160 5.10 3.72 -14.77
CA SER A 160 5.17 3.82 -13.32
C SER A 160 3.81 3.66 -12.63
N LEU A 161 2.71 3.76 -13.37
CA LEU A 161 1.34 3.64 -12.86
C LEU A 161 0.84 2.19 -12.75
N VAL A 162 1.43 1.27 -13.52
CA VAL A 162 0.91 -0.09 -13.67
C VAL A 162 0.87 -0.82 -12.33
N GLY A 163 -0.30 -1.39 -12.00
CA GLY A 163 -0.46 -2.28 -10.85
C GLY A 163 -0.52 -1.60 -9.47
N LYS A 164 -0.56 -0.26 -9.42
CA LYS A 164 -0.60 0.51 -8.16
C LYS A 164 -1.98 1.13 -7.90
N PRO A 165 -2.40 1.29 -6.63
CA PRO A 165 -3.64 1.96 -6.28
C PRO A 165 -3.57 3.46 -6.57
N TYR A 166 -4.70 4.08 -6.87
CA TYR A 166 -4.82 5.51 -7.05
C TYR A 166 -5.18 6.20 -5.73
N ILE A 167 -4.24 6.97 -5.18
CA ILE A 167 -4.40 7.68 -3.92
C ILE A 167 -4.72 9.15 -4.18
N GLY A 168 -5.95 9.55 -3.83
CA GLY A 168 -6.40 10.93 -3.93
C GLY A 168 -5.74 11.81 -2.87
N ILE A 169 -5.19 12.95 -3.28
CA ILE A 169 -4.68 14.00 -2.39
C ILE A 169 -5.71 15.14 -2.39
N THR A 170 -6.18 15.53 -1.21
CA THR A 170 -7.28 16.49 -1.09
C THR A 170 -6.94 17.88 -1.61
N TRP A 171 -7.96 18.51 -2.19
CA TRP A 171 -7.93 19.89 -2.65
C TRP A 171 -7.94 20.89 -1.48
N LYS A 172 -7.03 21.85 -1.53
CA LYS A 172 -6.91 22.99 -0.61
C LYS A 172 -7.24 24.30 -1.31
N ALA A 173 -6.71 24.50 -2.51
CA ALA A 173 -6.82 25.72 -3.30
C ALA A 173 -6.52 25.44 -4.78
N ASN A 174 -6.92 26.36 -5.66
CA ASN A 174 -6.70 26.24 -7.12
C ASN A 174 -5.22 26.25 -7.52
N ASP A 175 -4.34 26.80 -6.67
CA ASP A 175 -2.89 26.92 -6.87
C ASP A 175 -2.09 26.08 -5.86
N GLN A 176 -2.72 25.06 -5.26
CA GLN A 176 -2.02 24.12 -4.37
C GLN A 176 -0.86 23.44 -5.10
N ASP A 177 0.30 23.43 -4.44
CA ASP A 177 1.46 22.64 -4.86
C ASP A 177 1.33 21.20 -4.32
N TYR A 178 1.22 20.24 -5.23
CA TYR A 178 1.10 18.81 -4.91
C TYR A 178 2.42 18.06 -4.97
N ALA A 179 3.51 18.67 -5.44
CA ALA A 179 4.72 17.94 -5.82
C ALA A 179 5.34 17.15 -4.64
N GLY A 180 5.36 17.76 -3.45
CA GLY A 180 5.84 17.09 -2.24
C GLY A 180 4.96 15.90 -1.83
N PHE A 181 3.63 16.05 -1.87
CA PHE A 181 2.70 14.97 -1.51
C PHE A 181 2.75 13.84 -2.54
N LYS A 182 2.79 14.16 -3.83
CA LYS A 182 2.94 13.19 -4.93
C LYS A 182 4.17 12.31 -4.72
N ALA A 183 5.32 12.92 -4.46
CA ALA A 183 6.56 12.20 -4.23
C ALA A 183 6.51 11.26 -3.01
N VAL A 184 5.77 11.62 -1.95
CA VAL A 184 5.58 10.74 -0.78
C VAL A 184 4.71 9.54 -1.13
N ILE A 185 3.57 9.75 -1.81
CA ILE A 185 2.69 8.66 -2.24
C ILE A 185 3.38 7.73 -3.25
N GLU A 186 4.16 8.28 -4.18
CA GLU A 186 4.94 7.49 -5.14
C GLU A 186 5.99 6.63 -4.43
N ALA A 187 6.68 7.19 -3.43
CA ALA A 187 7.65 6.48 -2.62
C ALA A 187 6.99 5.35 -1.80
N ALA A 188 5.77 5.56 -1.33
CA ALA A 188 4.95 4.56 -0.65
C ALA A 188 4.34 3.49 -1.59
N GLY A 189 4.57 3.59 -2.91
CA GLY A 189 4.10 2.61 -3.88
C GLY A 189 2.69 2.86 -4.45
N GLY A 190 2.12 4.05 -4.26
CA GLY A 190 0.83 4.46 -4.83
C GLY A 190 0.95 5.35 -6.07
N ASN A 191 -0.16 5.49 -6.81
CA ASN A 191 -0.33 6.47 -7.87
C ASN A 191 -1.01 7.71 -7.31
N PRO A 192 -0.31 8.85 -7.14
CA PRO A 192 -0.96 10.03 -6.58
C PRO A 192 -1.92 10.66 -7.58
N VAL A 193 -3.08 11.07 -7.09
CA VAL A 193 -4.10 11.77 -7.88
C VAL A 193 -4.45 13.09 -7.22
N GLU A 194 -4.34 14.19 -7.98
CA GLU A 194 -4.83 15.49 -7.53
C GLU A 194 -6.37 15.48 -7.54
N LEU A 195 -7.00 15.50 -6.36
CA LEU A 195 -8.44 15.66 -6.28
C LEU A 195 -8.81 17.13 -6.53
N TYR A 196 -9.94 17.33 -7.19
CA TYR A 196 -10.49 18.66 -7.40
C TYR A 196 -11.44 19.01 -6.27
N GLN A 197 -11.75 20.30 -6.18
CA GLN A 197 -12.76 20.81 -5.27
C GLN A 197 -14.07 20.02 -5.38
N VAL A 198 -14.53 19.50 -4.24
CA VAL A 198 -15.90 19.00 -4.10
C VAL A 198 -16.84 20.18 -3.90
N THR A 199 -17.87 20.25 -4.72
CA THR A 199 -18.87 21.32 -4.76
C THR A 199 -20.25 20.81 -4.38
N SER A 200 -21.06 21.67 -3.79
CA SER A 200 -22.43 21.36 -3.38
C SER A 200 -23.41 22.38 -3.96
N THR A 201 -24.53 21.88 -4.48
CA THR A 201 -25.63 22.72 -4.97
C THR A 201 -26.38 23.46 -3.86
N ALA A 202 -26.05 23.23 -2.59
CA ALA A 202 -26.57 23.99 -1.45
C ALA A 202 -26.13 25.47 -1.48
N VAL A 203 -25.00 25.76 -2.13
CA VAL A 203 -24.42 27.11 -2.21
C VAL A 203 -24.11 27.50 -3.66
N GLY A 204 -23.83 28.78 -3.88
CA GLY A 204 -23.39 29.31 -5.17
C GLY A 204 -21.89 29.53 -5.20
N TYR A 205 -21.26 29.25 -6.34
CA TYR A 205 -19.83 29.47 -6.58
C TYR A 205 -19.60 30.64 -7.56
N GLY A 206 -18.51 31.35 -7.40
CA GLY A 206 -18.01 32.37 -8.30
C GLY A 206 -17.37 31.79 -9.55
N ALA A 207 -16.95 32.66 -10.47
CA ALA A 207 -16.21 32.24 -11.67
C ALA A 207 -14.80 31.72 -11.35
N ASP A 208 -14.29 32.01 -10.16
CA ASP A 208 -13.04 31.54 -9.58
C ASP A 208 -13.19 30.20 -8.83
N GLY A 209 -14.39 29.62 -8.78
CA GLY A 209 -14.68 28.38 -8.06
C GLY A 209 -14.90 28.57 -6.55
N MET A 210 -14.69 29.77 -6.02
CA MET A 210 -14.87 30.05 -4.60
C MET A 210 -16.33 30.28 -4.25
N ILE A 211 -16.72 29.96 -3.02
CA ILE A 211 -18.08 30.21 -2.54
C ILE A 211 -18.43 31.71 -2.61
N GLN A 212 -19.64 32.04 -3.00
CA GLN A 212 -20.12 33.43 -3.04
C GLN A 212 -20.30 33.97 -1.61
N SER A 213 -19.98 35.24 -1.40
CA SER A 213 -20.08 35.89 -0.08
C SER A 213 -21.49 35.95 0.51
N ALA A 214 -22.53 35.65 -0.28
CA ALA A 214 -23.92 35.56 0.22
C ALA A 214 -24.16 34.36 1.15
N TYR A 215 -23.25 33.38 1.17
CA TYR A 215 -23.35 32.15 1.95
C TYR A 215 -22.42 32.13 3.17
N VAL A 216 -21.61 33.17 3.34
CA VAL A 216 -20.51 33.21 4.31
C VAL A 216 -20.65 34.44 5.20
N GLU A 217 -20.35 34.30 6.48
CA GLU A 217 -20.23 35.42 7.42
C GLU A 217 -18.98 36.26 7.14
N ASP A 218 -18.91 37.46 7.72
CA ASP A 218 -17.73 38.33 7.58
C ASP A 218 -16.44 37.68 8.12
N THR A 219 -16.58 36.68 9.00
CA THR A 219 -15.45 35.94 9.58
C THR A 219 -14.95 34.78 8.71
N GLY A 220 -15.63 34.47 7.60
CA GLY A 220 -15.29 33.32 6.75
C GLY A 220 -16.09 32.05 7.06
N ASN A 221 -16.88 32.04 8.14
CA ASN A 221 -17.77 30.91 8.47
C ASN A 221 -18.88 30.72 7.46
N LEU A 222 -19.20 29.47 7.16
CA LEU A 222 -20.41 29.12 6.43
C LEU A 222 -21.64 29.48 7.29
N LEU A 223 -22.62 30.18 6.71
CA LEU A 223 -23.86 30.47 7.41
C LEU A 223 -24.55 29.15 7.83
N GLN A 224 -25.06 29.09 9.06
CA GLN A 224 -25.53 27.85 9.69
C GLN A 224 -26.53 27.05 8.84
N GLU A 225 -27.44 27.72 8.13
CA GLU A 225 -28.45 27.05 7.30
C GLU A 225 -27.85 26.25 6.12
N TYR A 226 -26.67 26.63 5.65
CA TYR A 226 -25.95 25.90 4.60
C TYR A 226 -25.03 24.85 5.22
N ALA A 227 -24.39 25.14 6.35
CA ALA A 227 -23.65 24.14 7.12
C ALA A 227 -24.54 22.92 7.46
N ASP A 228 -25.78 23.15 7.88
CA ASP A 228 -26.75 22.08 8.15
C ASP A 228 -27.09 21.25 6.91
N GLN A 229 -27.11 21.86 5.71
CA GLN A 229 -27.33 21.13 4.45
C GLN A 229 -26.11 20.28 4.05
N ILE A 230 -24.90 20.74 4.35
CA ILE A 230 -23.67 19.96 4.12
C ILE A 230 -23.61 18.78 5.09
N LYS A 231 -23.86 19.02 6.39
CA LYS A 231 -23.95 17.97 7.42
C LYS A 231 -25.02 16.92 7.15
N ALA A 232 -26.02 17.22 6.33
CA ALA A 232 -27.03 16.25 5.90
C ALA A 232 -26.52 15.20 4.90
N ARG A 233 -25.27 15.32 4.41
CA ARG A 233 -24.59 14.34 3.54
C ARG A 233 -25.38 13.93 2.30
N ASN A 234 -26.07 14.89 1.66
CA ASN A 234 -26.80 14.62 0.42
C ASN A 234 -25.84 14.55 -0.79
N TYR A 235 -25.15 13.42 -0.97
CA TYR A 235 -24.15 13.25 -2.02
C TYR A 235 -24.68 13.48 -3.44
N SER A 236 -25.96 13.18 -3.69
CA SER A 236 -26.60 13.42 -5.00
C SER A 236 -26.70 14.90 -5.39
N ALA A 237 -26.54 15.80 -4.41
CA ALA A 237 -26.51 17.25 -4.58
C ALA A 237 -25.07 17.80 -4.69
N THR A 238 -24.08 16.93 -4.83
CA THR A 238 -22.65 17.25 -4.90
C THR A 238 -21.99 16.54 -6.08
N ASN A 239 -20.75 16.91 -6.42
CA ASN A 239 -19.92 16.19 -7.40
C ASN A 239 -18.96 15.16 -6.75
N VAL A 240 -19.13 14.81 -5.46
CA VAL A 240 -18.15 13.96 -4.75
C VAL A 240 -17.96 12.60 -5.42
N ALA A 241 -19.02 12.01 -5.99
CA ALA A 241 -18.94 10.73 -6.68
C ALA A 241 -18.03 10.80 -7.91
N GLU A 242 -18.10 11.90 -8.68
CA GLU A 242 -17.23 12.18 -9.84
C GLU A 242 -15.78 12.42 -9.41
N VAL A 243 -15.57 13.14 -8.29
CA VAL A 243 -14.22 13.37 -7.75
C VAL A 243 -13.57 12.06 -7.30
N MET A 244 -14.36 11.10 -6.80
CA MET A 244 -13.90 9.81 -6.31
C MET A 244 -13.87 8.70 -7.36
N GLU A 245 -14.18 8.99 -8.63
CA GLU A 245 -14.14 7.97 -9.69
C GLU A 245 -12.72 7.40 -9.86
N GLY A 246 -12.60 6.09 -9.60
CA GLY A 246 -11.35 5.35 -9.75
C GLY A 246 -10.31 5.62 -8.65
N ILE A 247 -10.68 6.31 -7.57
CA ILE A 247 -9.81 6.54 -6.41
C ILE A 247 -9.97 5.37 -5.44
N ASP A 248 -8.84 4.79 -5.04
CA ASP A 248 -8.81 3.59 -4.20
C ASP A 248 -8.53 3.93 -2.72
N GLY A 249 -7.88 5.07 -2.43
CA GLY A 249 -7.67 5.60 -1.08
C GLY A 249 -7.46 7.12 -1.08
N VAL A 250 -7.53 7.77 0.08
CA VAL A 250 -7.41 9.24 0.17
C VAL A 250 -6.48 9.68 1.30
N PHE A 251 -5.58 10.60 0.98
CA PHE A 251 -4.79 11.37 1.94
C PHE A 251 -5.35 12.78 2.12
N PHE A 252 -5.86 13.08 3.32
CA PHE A 252 -6.34 14.41 3.71
C PHE A 252 -5.21 15.26 4.27
N THR A 253 -4.93 16.38 3.61
CA THR A 253 -3.82 17.27 3.94
C THR A 253 -4.17 18.24 5.08
N GLY A 254 -3.13 18.73 5.77
CA GLY A 254 -3.26 19.82 6.75
C GLY A 254 -3.72 21.15 6.14
N GLY A 255 -3.99 22.15 6.98
CA GLY A 255 -4.60 23.39 6.49
C GLY A 255 -4.99 24.43 7.53
N GLU A 256 -5.81 25.36 7.05
CA GLU A 256 -6.49 26.42 7.79
C GLU A 256 -7.59 25.87 8.71
N ASP A 257 -8.09 26.70 9.62
CA ASP A 257 -9.10 26.29 10.60
C ASP A 257 -10.43 25.90 9.94
N ILE A 258 -11.15 24.98 10.61
CA ILE A 258 -12.47 24.53 10.18
C ILE A 258 -13.56 25.36 10.86
N SER A 259 -14.57 25.77 10.10
CA SER A 259 -15.69 26.55 10.62
C SER A 259 -16.44 25.83 11.76
N PRO A 260 -16.65 26.48 12.92
CA PRO A 260 -17.46 25.95 14.02
C PRO A 260 -18.94 25.73 13.67
N SER A 261 -19.42 26.26 12.54
CA SER A 261 -20.77 25.99 12.01
C SER A 261 -20.97 24.52 11.61
N LEU A 262 -19.87 23.83 11.26
CA LEU A 262 -19.85 22.43 10.86
C LEU A 262 -19.76 21.46 12.04
N PHE A 263 -19.55 21.94 13.27
CA PHE A 263 -19.57 21.08 14.44
C PHE A 263 -20.96 20.45 14.62
N ALA A 264 -21.00 19.26 15.24
CA ALA A 264 -22.26 18.57 15.54
C ALA A 264 -23.21 19.46 16.35
N VAL A 265 -22.66 20.18 17.33
CA VAL A 265 -23.31 21.30 18.00
C VAL A 265 -22.58 22.57 17.60
N PRO A 266 -23.20 23.46 16.79
CA PRO A 266 -22.56 24.69 16.36
C PRO A 266 -22.11 25.58 17.53
N GLN A 267 -20.97 26.22 17.37
CA GLN A 267 -20.38 27.12 18.36
C GLN A 267 -20.13 28.51 17.77
N GLU A 268 -19.99 29.52 18.64
CA GLU A 268 -19.44 30.81 18.22
C GLU A 268 -17.94 30.67 17.93
N GLU A 269 -17.45 31.42 16.95
CA GLU A 269 -16.04 31.43 16.58
C GLU A 269 -15.17 32.02 17.69
N ALA A 270 -14.16 31.25 18.07
CA ALA A 270 -13.16 31.59 19.07
C ALA A 270 -11.78 31.07 18.65
N ASN A 271 -11.40 31.25 17.37
CA ASN A 271 -10.17 30.72 16.76
C ASN A 271 -9.03 31.76 16.65
N GLY A 272 -9.07 32.80 17.50
CA GLY A 272 -8.01 33.83 17.51
C GLY A 272 -7.96 34.74 16.27
N GLY A 273 -8.93 34.64 15.34
CA GLY A 273 -8.96 35.41 14.09
C GLY A 273 -8.09 34.82 12.98
N GLU A 274 -7.74 33.54 13.08
CA GLU A 274 -7.10 32.79 11.99
C GLU A 274 -8.10 32.56 10.84
N GLU A 275 -7.58 32.33 9.64
CA GLU A 275 -8.40 32.24 8.43
C GLU A 275 -9.29 30.99 8.42
N ILE A 276 -10.56 31.17 8.04
CA ILE A 276 -11.53 30.09 7.79
C ILE A 276 -11.89 30.10 6.31
N ASN A 277 -11.81 28.94 5.67
CA ASN A 277 -12.11 28.77 4.25
C ASN A 277 -13.35 27.89 4.06
N ALA A 278 -14.54 28.53 4.04
CA ALA A 278 -15.81 27.84 3.80
C ALA A 278 -15.85 27.03 2.48
N THR A 279 -15.07 27.42 1.46
CA THR A 279 -14.99 26.66 0.20
C THR A 279 -14.34 25.31 0.43
N ARG A 280 -13.20 25.29 1.14
CA ARG A 280 -12.49 24.07 1.52
C ARG A 280 -13.25 23.25 2.55
N ASP A 281 -13.93 23.90 3.48
CA ASP A 281 -14.79 23.24 4.47
C ASP A 281 -15.89 22.39 3.81
N ILE A 282 -16.59 22.93 2.81
CA ILE A 282 -17.59 22.17 2.04
C ILE A 282 -16.94 20.99 1.33
N SER A 283 -15.78 21.22 0.69
CA SER A 283 -15.08 20.20 -0.07
C SER A 283 -14.67 19.03 0.84
N ASP A 284 -13.93 19.33 1.90
CA ASP A 284 -13.33 18.31 2.76
C ASP A 284 -14.37 17.64 3.66
N TYR A 285 -15.40 18.35 4.15
CA TYR A 285 -16.48 17.72 4.92
C TYR A 285 -17.21 16.69 4.04
N THR A 286 -17.58 17.09 2.82
CA THR A 286 -18.34 16.21 1.91
C THR A 286 -17.50 15.00 1.51
N LEU A 287 -16.22 15.21 1.19
CA LEU A 287 -15.28 14.15 0.81
C LEU A 287 -15.02 13.18 1.97
N MET A 288 -14.69 13.69 3.16
CA MET A 288 -14.45 12.88 4.35
C MET A 288 -15.67 12.04 4.73
N ALA A 289 -16.86 12.67 4.74
CA ALA A 289 -18.10 11.95 4.97
C ALA A 289 -18.32 10.85 3.93
N TYR A 290 -18.04 11.12 2.66
CA TYR A 290 -18.16 10.12 1.61
C TYR A 290 -17.18 8.95 1.80
N CYS A 291 -15.92 9.23 2.16
CA CYS A 291 -14.92 8.18 2.42
C CYS A 291 -15.34 7.28 3.59
N ILE A 292 -15.76 7.85 4.72
CA ILE A 292 -16.24 7.08 5.87
C ILE A 292 -17.46 6.23 5.51
N ASP A 293 -18.48 6.83 4.87
CA ASP A 293 -19.75 6.14 4.57
C ASP A 293 -19.63 5.08 3.46
N ASN A 294 -18.58 5.13 2.64
CA ASN A 294 -18.31 4.16 1.57
C ASN A 294 -17.07 3.29 1.85
N ASP A 295 -16.54 3.35 3.06
CA ASP A 295 -15.38 2.57 3.51
C ASP A 295 -14.14 2.70 2.61
N VAL A 296 -13.80 3.94 2.25
CA VAL A 296 -12.60 4.25 1.48
C VAL A 296 -11.40 4.39 2.43
N PRO A 297 -10.30 3.63 2.24
CA PRO A 297 -9.07 3.78 3.00
C PRO A 297 -8.62 5.24 3.10
N THR A 298 -8.45 5.73 4.33
CA THR A 298 -8.23 7.15 4.60
C THR A 298 -7.12 7.36 5.61
N LEU A 299 -6.14 8.19 5.24
CA LEU A 299 -5.16 8.77 6.16
C LEU A 299 -5.39 10.29 6.22
N ALA A 300 -5.43 10.86 7.42
CA ALA A 300 -5.74 12.26 7.59
C ALA A 300 -4.73 12.95 8.53
N ALA A 301 -4.05 13.98 8.04
CA ALA A 301 -3.04 14.72 8.79
C ALA A 301 -3.56 16.11 9.20
N CYS A 302 -3.31 16.49 10.45
CA CYS A 302 -3.64 17.79 11.02
C CYS A 302 -5.11 18.20 10.80
N ARG A 303 -5.39 19.18 9.92
CA ARG A 303 -6.75 19.56 9.53
C ARG A 303 -7.58 18.37 9.02
N GLY A 304 -6.95 17.40 8.36
CA GLY A 304 -7.62 16.17 7.94
C GLY A 304 -8.22 15.40 9.12
N MET A 305 -7.44 15.12 10.15
CA MET A 305 -7.91 14.45 11.38
C MET A 305 -9.01 15.24 12.06
N GLN A 306 -8.88 16.57 12.09
CA GLN A 306 -9.89 17.47 12.64
C GLN A 306 -11.21 17.35 11.87
N MET A 307 -11.15 17.35 10.53
CA MET A 307 -12.33 17.16 9.69
C MET A 307 -12.97 15.78 9.88
N MET A 308 -12.16 14.71 9.95
CA MET A 308 -12.61 13.35 10.26
C MET A 308 -13.41 13.32 11.57
N SER A 309 -12.89 13.98 12.60
CA SER A 309 -13.50 14.06 13.92
C SER A 309 -14.79 14.87 13.92
N ILE A 310 -14.82 16.02 13.22
CA ILE A 310 -16.00 16.87 13.09
C ILE A 310 -17.12 16.14 12.31
N VAL A 311 -16.78 15.46 11.23
CA VAL A 311 -17.72 14.64 10.43
C VAL A 311 -18.34 13.52 11.27
N SER A 312 -17.54 12.93 12.16
CA SER A 312 -17.96 11.87 13.09
C SER A 312 -18.73 12.40 14.31
N GLY A 313 -18.73 13.71 14.54
CA GLY A 313 -19.49 14.39 15.59
C GLY A 313 -18.73 14.60 16.91
N ALA A 314 -17.40 14.56 16.88
CA ALA A 314 -16.55 14.81 18.03
C ALA A 314 -16.70 16.25 18.57
N ASP A 315 -16.37 16.43 19.86
CA ASP A 315 -16.22 17.74 20.48
C ASP A 315 -14.83 18.31 20.21
N PHE A 316 -14.70 19.64 20.19
CA PHE A 316 -13.55 20.30 19.58
C PHE A 316 -13.04 21.50 20.39
N ILE A 317 -11.72 21.68 20.37
CA ILE A 317 -10.99 22.83 20.93
C ILE A 317 -10.69 23.78 19.77
N GLN A 318 -11.24 25.00 19.82
CA GLN A 318 -10.96 26.05 18.82
C GLN A 318 -9.64 26.79 19.07
N GLU A 319 -9.16 26.84 20.31
CA GLU A 319 -7.87 27.43 20.69
C GLU A 319 -7.24 26.67 21.87
N ILE A 320 -6.13 25.98 21.62
CA ILE A 320 -5.37 25.25 22.63
C ILE A 320 -4.91 26.16 23.78
N PRO A 321 -4.37 27.38 23.55
CA PRO A 321 -3.98 28.26 24.65
C PRO A 321 -5.14 28.62 25.59
N ASP A 322 -6.33 28.86 25.04
CA ASP A 322 -7.52 29.17 25.83
C ASP A 322 -8.00 27.93 26.59
N TYR A 323 -7.97 26.75 25.97
CA TYR A 323 -8.27 25.49 26.65
C TYR A 323 -7.32 25.20 27.82
N TYR A 324 -6.01 25.44 27.66
CA TYR A 324 -5.06 25.35 28.77
C TYR A 324 -5.41 26.32 29.91
N ALA A 325 -5.77 27.56 29.57
CA ALA A 325 -6.19 28.55 30.56
C ALA A 325 -7.47 28.12 31.30
N GLU A 326 -8.43 27.48 30.62
CA GLU A 326 -9.62 26.90 31.23
C GLU A 326 -9.30 25.75 32.21
N GLN A 327 -8.27 24.95 31.90
CA GLN A 327 -7.76 23.91 32.80
C GLN A 327 -6.89 24.45 33.95
N GLY A 328 -6.58 25.76 33.94
CA GLY A 328 -5.68 26.38 34.92
C GLY A 328 -4.21 26.00 34.72
N ALA A 329 -3.82 25.67 33.49
CA ALA A 329 -2.47 25.32 33.09
C ALA A 329 -1.83 26.41 32.21
N GLU A 330 -0.50 26.43 32.16
CA GLU A 330 0.27 27.32 31.27
C GLU A 330 0.60 26.58 29.97
N TYR A 331 0.36 27.23 28.82
CA TYR A 331 0.70 26.70 27.51
C TYR A 331 2.10 27.16 27.09
N ASN A 332 2.92 26.23 26.60
CA ASN A 332 4.34 26.41 26.28
C ASN A 332 4.63 26.33 24.77
N ASP A 333 3.64 26.61 23.92
CA ASP A 333 3.75 26.63 22.46
C ASP A 333 4.12 25.27 21.81
N LEU A 334 3.85 24.17 22.52
CA LEU A 334 4.25 22.81 22.13
C LEU A 334 3.75 22.36 20.75
N HIS A 335 2.56 22.82 20.36
CA HIS A 335 1.88 22.35 19.14
C HIS A 335 2.00 23.31 17.95
N ARG A 336 2.40 24.57 18.17
CA ARG A 336 2.62 25.56 17.11
C ARG A 336 3.51 26.70 17.61
N MET A 337 4.58 26.98 16.87
CA MET A 337 5.47 28.10 17.20
C MET A 337 4.71 29.45 17.14
N PRO A 338 4.96 30.38 18.09
CA PRO A 338 4.25 31.66 18.15
C PRO A 338 4.47 32.52 16.90
N ALA A 339 3.45 33.31 16.55
CA ALA A 339 3.55 34.31 15.51
C ALA A 339 4.71 35.30 15.80
N GLY A 340 5.52 35.60 14.78
CA GLY A 340 6.67 36.51 14.89
C GLY A 340 7.97 35.88 15.40
N THR A 341 8.00 34.58 15.69
CA THR A 341 9.24 33.87 16.03
C THR A 341 10.22 33.88 14.85
N PRO A 342 11.51 34.22 15.04
CA PRO A 342 12.51 34.13 13.97
C PRO A 342 12.65 32.68 13.47
N ASN A 343 12.67 32.48 12.14
CA ASN A 343 12.70 31.16 11.50
C ASN A 343 11.56 30.23 11.99
N ARG A 344 10.36 30.80 12.13
CA ARG A 344 9.15 30.06 12.50
C ARG A 344 8.97 28.86 11.57
N ASP A 345 8.85 27.68 12.16
CA ASP A 345 8.72 26.39 11.49
C ASP A 345 7.83 25.47 12.35
N TYR A 346 7.64 24.21 11.95
CA TYR A 346 6.93 23.22 12.74
C TYR A 346 7.50 23.11 14.16
N ALA A 347 6.60 23.15 15.15
CA ALA A 347 6.95 22.73 16.50
C ALA A 347 7.25 21.23 16.50
N ARG A 348 7.98 20.77 17.51
CA ARG A 348 8.41 19.37 17.64
C ARG A 348 8.12 18.87 19.05
N HIS A 349 7.47 17.72 19.15
CA HIS A 349 7.17 17.08 20.43
C HIS A 349 7.08 15.56 20.25
N SER A 350 6.88 14.85 21.37
CA SER A 350 6.66 13.41 21.39
C SER A 350 5.18 13.11 21.59
N VAL A 351 4.69 12.06 20.94
CA VAL A 351 3.32 11.58 21.03
C VAL A 351 3.31 10.21 21.68
N GLU A 352 2.46 10.02 22.69
CA GLU A 352 2.24 8.73 23.36
C GLU A 352 1.16 7.95 22.62
N ILE A 353 1.45 6.70 22.26
CA ILE A 353 0.48 5.78 21.64
C ILE A 353 -0.09 4.91 22.75
N ILE A 354 -1.40 5.03 22.95
CA ILE A 354 -2.08 4.52 24.15
C ILE A 354 -2.93 3.28 23.88
N ASP A 355 -3.15 2.94 22.62
CA ASP A 355 -3.89 1.74 22.21
C ASP A 355 -2.98 0.82 21.39
N LYS A 356 -2.71 -0.38 21.91
CA LYS A 356 -1.81 -1.37 21.28
C LYS A 356 -2.50 -2.25 20.24
N GLU A 357 -3.82 -2.13 20.11
CA GLU A 357 -4.61 -2.81 19.08
C GLU A 357 -4.93 -1.87 17.90
N SER A 358 -4.30 -0.69 17.87
CA SER A 358 -4.54 0.35 16.86
C SER A 358 -3.62 0.22 15.65
N TRP A 359 -4.07 0.68 14.49
CA TRP A 359 -3.20 0.80 13.31
C TRP A 359 -2.03 1.73 13.56
N LEU A 360 -2.22 2.77 14.38
CA LEU A 360 -1.14 3.68 14.75
C LEU A 360 -0.03 2.96 15.51
N TYR A 361 -0.35 2.02 16.40
CA TYR A 361 0.65 1.20 17.08
C TYR A 361 1.36 0.26 16.11
N ASP A 362 0.65 -0.32 15.14
CA ASP A 362 1.27 -1.15 14.10
C ASP A 362 2.24 -0.35 13.21
N ILE A 363 1.86 0.89 12.86
CA ILE A 363 2.65 1.80 12.04
C ILE A 363 3.91 2.26 12.78
N VAL A 364 3.75 2.70 14.03
CA VAL A 364 4.86 3.26 14.82
C VAL A 364 5.72 2.18 15.45
N ASN A 365 5.10 1.05 15.79
CA ASN A 365 5.72 -0.08 16.46
C ASN A 365 6.45 0.31 17.77
N ALA A 366 5.89 1.28 18.50
CA ALA A 366 6.40 1.71 19.79
C ALA A 366 5.29 2.41 20.60
N ASP A 367 5.48 2.51 21.91
CA ASP A 367 4.57 3.26 22.80
C ASP A 367 4.70 4.79 22.62
N THR A 368 5.68 5.26 21.84
CA THR A 368 5.94 6.70 21.65
C THR A 368 6.56 6.96 20.27
N LEU A 369 6.10 8.05 19.62
CA LEU A 369 6.74 8.61 18.43
C LEU A 369 7.36 9.97 18.79
N ASP A 370 8.68 10.10 18.64
CA ASP A 370 9.40 11.32 18.99
C ASP A 370 9.54 12.29 17.80
N ASN A 371 9.68 13.59 18.12
CA ASN A 371 9.98 14.68 17.17
C ASN A 371 8.98 14.85 16.02
N VAL A 372 7.71 14.52 16.23
CA VAL A 372 6.67 14.75 15.23
C VAL A 372 6.60 16.24 14.84
N SER A 373 6.36 16.54 13.57
CA SER A 373 6.15 17.92 13.11
C SER A 373 4.72 18.37 13.43
N SER A 374 4.61 19.48 14.17
CA SER A 374 3.33 19.99 14.67
C SER A 374 3.08 21.44 14.26
N TRP A 375 1.92 21.70 13.68
CA TRP A 375 1.46 23.03 13.33
C TRP A 375 -0.06 23.16 13.48
N HIS A 376 -0.53 23.09 14.72
CA HIS A 376 -1.95 23.25 15.03
C HIS A 376 -2.17 23.99 16.34
N HIS A 377 -3.31 24.68 16.40
CA HIS A 377 -3.81 25.33 17.60
C HIS A 377 -5.28 24.98 17.88
N GLN A 378 -5.91 24.27 16.95
CA GLN A 378 -7.14 23.53 17.15
C GLN A 378 -6.84 22.06 17.47
N ALA A 379 -7.75 21.37 18.17
CA ALA A 379 -7.60 19.96 18.49
C ALA A 379 -8.94 19.28 18.80
N VAL A 380 -8.98 17.96 18.67
CA VAL A 380 -10.11 17.14 19.14
C VAL A 380 -10.14 17.18 20.66
N ARG A 381 -11.31 17.48 21.23
CA ARG A 381 -11.53 17.51 22.69
C ARG A 381 -11.96 16.16 23.24
N SER A 382 -12.90 15.52 22.57
CA SER A 382 -13.50 14.25 22.97
C SER A 382 -14.15 13.58 21.78
N VAL A 383 -14.03 12.26 21.72
CA VAL A 383 -14.72 11.39 20.75
C VAL A 383 -15.93 10.68 21.37
N GLU A 384 -16.30 11.01 22.61
CA GLU A 384 -17.41 10.34 23.31
C GLU A 384 -18.73 10.46 22.53
N GLY A 385 -19.37 9.32 22.26
CA GLY A 385 -20.62 9.26 21.50
C GLY A 385 -20.44 9.21 19.98
N THR A 386 -19.20 9.07 19.50
CA THR A 386 -18.85 8.82 18.10
C THR A 386 -18.34 7.38 17.93
N ASP A 387 -18.05 7.00 16.68
CA ASP A 387 -17.46 5.71 16.32
C ASP A 387 -15.91 5.75 16.34
N LEU A 388 -15.31 6.85 16.82
CA LEU A 388 -13.87 7.03 16.88
C LEU A 388 -13.26 6.52 18.19
N THR A 389 -12.09 5.91 18.08
CA THR A 389 -11.21 5.52 19.19
C THR A 389 -10.06 6.52 19.31
N VAL A 390 -9.69 6.93 20.53
CA VAL A 390 -8.47 7.71 20.77
C VAL A 390 -7.30 6.75 20.88
N VAL A 391 -6.31 6.89 20.00
CA VAL A 391 -5.16 5.97 19.91
C VAL A 391 -3.84 6.64 20.29
N ALA A 392 -3.79 7.97 20.30
CA ALA A 392 -2.61 8.71 20.73
C ALA A 392 -2.92 10.06 21.35
N GLN A 393 -1.99 10.53 22.20
CA GLN A 393 -2.11 11.77 22.95
C GLN A 393 -0.76 12.42 23.25
N THR A 394 -0.80 13.72 23.52
CA THR A 394 0.27 14.47 24.18
C THR A 394 -0.22 14.94 25.55
N VAL A 395 0.60 14.78 26.59
CA VAL A 395 0.30 15.29 27.94
C VAL A 395 1.34 16.32 28.35
N ASP A 396 0.93 17.57 28.50
CA ASP A 396 1.79 18.67 28.94
C ASP A 396 1.11 19.48 30.03
N ASN A 397 1.84 19.76 31.12
CA ASN A 397 1.34 20.46 32.30
C ASN A 397 0.02 19.90 32.88
N GLY A 398 -0.23 18.60 32.70
CA GLY A 398 -1.44 17.92 33.16
C GLY A 398 -2.67 18.13 32.28
N VAL A 399 -2.50 18.76 31.11
CA VAL A 399 -3.52 18.86 30.06
C VAL A 399 -3.19 17.84 28.98
N THR A 400 -4.21 17.08 28.58
CA THR A 400 -4.13 16.11 27.47
C THR A 400 -4.65 16.75 26.19
N ILE A 401 -3.90 16.60 25.11
CA ILE A 401 -4.31 16.89 23.73
C ILE A 401 -4.35 15.56 22.97
N ILE A 402 -5.44 15.31 22.24
CA ILE A 402 -5.60 14.12 21.41
C ILE A 402 -4.80 14.32 20.12
N GLU A 403 -3.90 13.37 19.83
CA GLU A 403 -2.97 13.43 18.69
C GLU A 403 -3.27 12.38 17.62
N GLY A 404 -4.05 11.35 17.96
CA GLY A 404 -4.43 10.30 17.03
C GLY A 404 -5.82 9.74 17.34
N VAL A 405 -6.62 9.56 16.28
CA VAL A 405 -7.92 8.90 16.34
C VAL A 405 -8.09 7.93 15.18
N GLU A 406 -8.86 6.87 15.40
CA GLU A 406 -9.18 5.86 14.37
C GLU A 406 -10.68 5.62 14.30
N ASN A 407 -11.20 5.31 13.11
CA ASN A 407 -12.51 4.68 12.96
C ASN A 407 -12.32 3.20 12.60
N GLN A 408 -12.23 2.34 13.61
CA GLN A 408 -11.97 0.90 13.45
C GLN A 408 -13.17 0.12 12.88
N ASN A 409 -14.31 0.79 12.61
CA ASN A 409 -15.40 0.19 11.85
C ASN A 409 -15.15 0.22 10.33
N ASN A 410 -14.14 0.97 9.89
CA ASN A 410 -13.70 1.06 8.50
C ASN A 410 -12.50 0.13 8.24
N THR A 411 -12.28 -0.21 6.98
CA THR A 411 -11.12 -1.00 6.52
C THR A 411 -9.80 -0.34 6.93
N PHE A 412 -9.68 0.98 6.74
CA PHE A 412 -8.59 1.79 7.25
C PHE A 412 -9.01 3.26 7.33
N CYS A 413 -9.00 3.85 8.52
CA CYS A 413 -9.39 5.24 8.71
C CYS A 413 -8.65 5.82 9.92
N LEU A 414 -7.46 6.37 9.65
CA LEU A 414 -6.54 6.91 10.64
C LEU A 414 -6.38 8.42 10.49
N GLY A 415 -6.56 9.14 11.59
CA GLY A 415 -6.27 10.57 11.69
C GLY A 415 -5.17 10.84 12.71
N VAL A 416 -4.15 11.61 12.31
CA VAL A 416 -3.09 12.12 13.19
C VAL A 416 -3.03 13.65 13.14
N GLN A 417 -2.71 14.28 14.26
CA GLN A 417 -2.74 15.74 14.38
C GLN A 417 -1.40 16.38 13.93
N PHE A 418 -0.33 15.60 13.95
CA PHE A 418 0.99 15.92 13.39
C PHE A 418 1.10 15.63 11.88
N HIS A 419 2.26 15.91 11.29
CA HIS A 419 2.49 15.93 9.84
C HIS A 419 3.54 14.90 9.35
N PRO A 420 3.24 13.59 9.32
CA PRO A 420 4.19 12.60 8.81
C PRO A 420 4.63 12.89 7.36
N GLU A 421 3.75 13.49 6.54
CA GLU A 421 4.07 13.85 5.16
C GLU A 421 5.19 14.89 5.04
N ASN A 422 5.36 15.73 6.07
CA ASN A 422 6.36 16.79 6.03
C ASN A 422 7.78 16.23 6.16
N ASP A 423 7.99 15.31 7.10
CA ASP A 423 9.30 14.67 7.30
C ASP A 423 9.60 13.68 6.15
N CYS A 424 8.60 12.96 5.61
CA CYS A 424 8.76 12.20 4.36
C CYS A 424 9.17 13.10 3.19
N LYS A 425 8.46 14.21 2.95
CA LYS A 425 8.77 15.16 1.87
C LYS A 425 10.21 15.67 1.96
N LEU A 426 10.68 16.02 3.16
CA LEU A 426 12.05 16.48 3.37
C LEU A 426 13.06 15.44 2.88
N ALA A 427 12.83 14.17 3.19
CA ALA A 427 13.69 13.07 2.75
C ALA A 427 13.57 12.79 1.25
N VAL A 428 12.36 12.55 0.74
CA VAL A 428 12.15 11.98 -0.59
C VAL A 428 12.04 13.02 -1.70
N TYR A 429 11.50 14.21 -1.43
CA TYR A 429 11.29 15.25 -2.43
C TYR A 429 12.37 16.34 -2.35
N ASP A 430 12.57 16.93 -1.18
CA ASP A 430 13.55 18.01 -1.00
C ASP A 430 15.00 17.49 -0.98
N LYS A 431 15.18 16.16 -0.93
CA LYS A 431 16.47 15.45 -0.87
C LYS A 431 17.34 15.94 0.29
N ASN A 432 16.70 16.16 1.44
CA ASN A 432 17.32 16.67 2.66
C ASN A 432 16.86 15.86 3.90
N PRO A 433 17.21 14.56 3.98
CA PRO A 433 16.79 13.70 5.10
C PRO A 433 17.33 14.17 6.46
N GLU A 434 18.45 14.93 6.50
CA GLU A 434 18.98 15.48 7.76
C GLU A 434 18.07 16.52 8.41
N ALA A 435 17.13 17.10 7.66
CA ALA A 435 16.12 18.02 8.18
C ALA A 435 14.86 17.32 8.69
N ALA A 436 14.66 16.05 8.34
CA ALA A 436 13.60 15.23 8.91
C ALA A 436 14.03 14.81 10.32
N LEU A 437 13.25 15.24 11.31
CA LEU A 437 13.57 15.02 12.73
C LEU A 437 12.75 13.90 13.34
N CYS A 438 11.54 13.69 12.81
CA CYS A 438 10.78 12.47 13.07
C CYS A 438 11.37 11.32 12.26
N ASP A 439 11.23 10.10 12.75
CA ASP A 439 11.74 8.91 12.07
C ASP A 439 11.09 8.76 10.69
N VAL A 440 11.90 8.86 9.63
CA VAL A 440 11.41 8.93 8.24
C VAL A 440 10.78 7.62 7.80
N ASP A 441 11.35 6.50 8.23
CA ASP A 441 10.86 5.17 7.88
C ASP A 441 9.48 4.97 8.52
N THR A 442 9.34 5.30 9.81
CA THR A 442 8.03 5.33 10.50
C THR A 442 7.04 6.28 9.82
N CYS A 443 7.48 7.49 9.44
CA CYS A 443 6.61 8.43 8.72
C CYS A 443 6.16 7.86 7.37
N MET A 444 7.03 7.13 6.67
CA MET A 444 6.71 6.50 5.39
C MET A 444 5.71 5.36 5.59
N THR A 445 5.83 4.58 6.66
CA THR A 445 4.90 3.49 7.01
C THR A 445 3.44 3.97 7.07
N PHE A 446 3.15 5.22 7.46
CA PHE A 446 1.78 5.77 7.39
C PHE A 446 1.21 5.73 5.97
N PHE A 447 2.02 6.13 4.98
CA PHE A 447 1.62 6.19 3.58
C PHE A 447 1.65 4.81 2.93
N GLU A 448 2.62 3.97 3.26
CA GLU A 448 2.67 2.57 2.82
C GLU A 448 1.44 1.81 3.33
N THR A 449 1.01 2.07 4.56
CA THR A 449 -0.22 1.49 5.13
C THR A 449 -1.46 1.97 4.37
N LEU A 450 -1.58 3.27 4.10
CA LEU A 450 -2.67 3.80 3.26
C LEU A 450 -2.69 3.14 1.88
N VAL A 451 -1.54 3.09 1.21
CA VAL A 451 -1.39 2.47 -0.12
C VAL A 451 -1.74 0.98 -0.07
N GLY A 452 -1.31 0.30 0.98
CA GLY A 452 -1.61 -1.09 1.26
C GLY A 452 -3.11 -1.35 1.27
N TYR A 453 -3.83 -0.70 2.19
CA TYR A 453 -5.28 -0.85 2.29
C TYR A 453 -6.02 -0.37 1.03
N ALA A 454 -5.56 0.71 0.39
CA ALA A 454 -6.15 1.21 -0.85
C ALA A 454 -6.06 0.22 -2.01
N ALA A 455 -5.01 -0.58 -2.08
CA ALA A 455 -4.82 -1.48 -3.19
C ALA A 455 -5.70 -2.74 -3.16
N ASP A 456 -6.60 -2.89 -2.16
CA ASP A 456 -7.14 -4.19 -1.74
C ASP A 456 -5.99 -5.23 -1.70
N LYS A 457 -4.80 -4.80 -1.28
CA LYS A 457 -3.64 -5.68 -1.29
C LYS A 457 -3.84 -6.71 -0.21
N THR A 458 -3.51 -7.92 -0.59
CA THR A 458 -3.37 -9.06 0.31
C THR A 458 -2.64 -8.64 1.58
N VAL A 459 -3.34 -8.70 2.71
CA VAL A 459 -2.80 -8.46 4.04
C VAL A 459 -2.18 -9.76 4.53
N ILE A 460 -0.88 -9.76 4.78
CA ILE A 460 -0.14 -10.91 5.29
C ILE A 460 0.15 -10.71 6.77
N GLY A 461 -0.33 -11.64 7.59
CA GLY A 461 -0.02 -11.72 9.01
C GLY A 461 1.32 -12.39 9.27
N ILE A 462 2.25 -11.73 9.95
CA ILE A 462 3.48 -12.35 10.44
C ILE A 462 3.20 -12.96 11.82
N SER A 463 3.48 -14.25 11.98
CA SER A 463 3.25 -14.99 13.24
C SER A 463 4.00 -14.36 14.43
N TRP A 464 3.38 -14.35 15.61
CA TRP A 464 3.90 -13.69 16.80
C TRP A 464 5.29 -14.15 17.21
N GLY A 465 6.21 -13.20 17.24
CA GLY A 465 7.64 -13.42 17.14
C GLY A 465 8.49 -13.37 18.40
N GLY A 466 7.99 -12.71 19.44
CA GLY A 466 8.86 -11.90 20.29
C GLY A 466 8.79 -10.43 19.87
N ASP A 467 9.94 -9.77 19.72
CA ASP A 467 10.01 -8.35 19.31
C ASP A 467 9.77 -8.23 17.78
N PRO A 468 8.82 -7.41 17.31
CA PRO A 468 8.60 -7.20 15.88
C PRO A 468 9.84 -6.72 15.10
N VAL A 469 10.81 -6.08 15.78
CA VAL A 469 12.11 -5.67 15.19
C VAL A 469 12.91 -6.87 14.67
N ASP A 470 12.68 -8.07 15.19
CA ASP A 470 13.36 -9.28 14.72
C ASP A 470 12.87 -9.74 13.32
N TYR A 471 11.86 -9.09 12.75
CA TYR A 471 11.20 -9.49 11.50
C TYR A 471 11.14 -8.39 10.44
N THR A 472 11.95 -7.34 10.57
CA THR A 472 11.99 -6.22 9.60
C THR A 472 12.23 -6.71 8.17
N ASP A 473 13.10 -7.71 7.98
CA ASP A 473 13.39 -8.25 6.66
C ASP A 473 12.13 -8.83 5.99
N ILE A 474 11.31 -9.59 6.72
CA ILE A 474 10.06 -10.16 6.19
C ILE A 474 9.03 -9.06 5.91
N GLN A 475 8.97 -8.02 6.74
CA GLN A 475 8.09 -6.88 6.51
C GLN A 475 8.43 -6.19 5.18
N ASP A 476 9.72 -5.87 4.99
CA ASP A 476 10.23 -5.23 3.78
C ASP A 476 9.97 -6.10 2.54
N ILE A 477 10.20 -7.41 2.65
CA ILE A 477 9.95 -8.37 1.57
C ILE A 477 8.49 -8.37 1.13
N ILE A 478 7.55 -8.45 2.07
CA ILE A 478 6.12 -8.46 1.75
C ILE A 478 5.70 -7.12 1.12
N ARG A 479 6.21 -5.99 1.65
CA ARG A 479 5.93 -4.66 1.10
C ARG A 479 6.47 -4.51 -0.33
N ASP A 480 7.70 -4.95 -0.57
CA ASP A 480 8.37 -4.93 -1.87
C ASP A 480 7.67 -5.86 -2.89
N ALA A 481 7.20 -7.03 -2.44
CA ALA A 481 6.38 -7.94 -3.24
C ALA A 481 4.95 -7.41 -3.48
N GLY A 482 4.60 -6.30 -2.84
CA GLY A 482 3.36 -5.58 -3.07
C GLY A 482 2.21 -6.00 -2.16
N GLY A 483 2.44 -6.62 -1.02
CA GLY A 483 1.44 -6.91 0.02
C GLY A 483 1.36 -5.85 1.12
N VAL A 484 0.44 -6.06 2.07
CA VAL A 484 0.38 -5.31 3.35
C VAL A 484 0.85 -6.23 4.46
N VAL A 485 1.50 -5.67 5.47
CA VAL A 485 1.98 -6.44 6.62
C VAL A 485 1.21 -6.04 7.87
N THR A 486 0.77 -7.04 8.63
CA THR A 486 0.36 -6.87 10.02
C THR A 486 1.05 -7.91 10.91
N HIS A 487 1.21 -7.60 12.19
CA HIS A 487 1.78 -8.54 13.16
C HIS A 487 0.66 -9.24 13.90
N LEU A 488 0.63 -10.57 13.81
CA LEU A 488 -0.35 -11.34 14.56
C LEU A 488 0.00 -11.30 16.05
N PRO A 489 -1.01 -11.14 16.93
CA PRO A 489 -0.78 -11.15 18.35
C PRO A 489 -0.36 -12.54 18.83
N GLN A 490 0.18 -12.62 20.05
CA GLN A 490 0.42 -13.89 20.69
C GLN A 490 -0.88 -14.70 20.80
N ILE A 491 -0.94 -15.85 20.13
CA ILE A 491 -2.11 -16.73 20.13
C ILE A 491 -2.07 -17.65 21.34
N THR A 492 -3.16 -17.68 22.10
CA THR A 492 -3.28 -18.50 23.32
C THR A 492 -4.37 -19.57 23.23
N SER A 493 -5.18 -19.54 22.16
CA SER A 493 -6.24 -20.51 21.90
C SER A 493 -6.58 -20.60 20.41
N TYR A 494 -7.23 -21.71 20.01
CA TYR A 494 -7.72 -21.90 18.65
C TYR A 494 -8.74 -20.83 18.22
N ASP A 495 -9.70 -20.47 19.07
CA ASP A 495 -10.72 -19.46 18.72
C ASP A 495 -10.07 -18.10 18.45
N GLN A 496 -9.06 -17.71 19.25
CA GLN A 496 -8.27 -16.50 19.01
C GLN A 496 -7.50 -16.56 17.69
N ALA A 497 -6.99 -17.75 17.30
CA ALA A 497 -6.34 -17.93 16.01
C ALA A 497 -7.31 -17.68 14.86
N VAL A 498 -8.53 -18.23 14.93
CA VAL A 498 -9.57 -18.03 13.90
C VAL A 498 -9.94 -16.55 13.77
N ASP A 499 -10.11 -15.85 14.89
CA ASP A 499 -10.43 -14.41 14.87
C ASP A 499 -9.28 -13.58 14.26
N ALA A 500 -8.03 -13.94 14.55
CA ALA A 500 -6.86 -13.28 13.99
C ALA A 500 -6.69 -13.54 12.48
N LEU A 501 -6.91 -14.79 12.04
CA LEU A 501 -6.86 -15.16 10.62
C LEU A 501 -7.93 -14.44 9.81
N ALA A 502 -9.11 -14.17 10.39
CA ALA A 502 -10.17 -13.43 9.70
C ALA A 502 -9.83 -11.95 9.39
N GLN A 503 -8.69 -11.43 9.88
CA GLN A 503 -8.21 -10.08 9.62
C GLN A 503 -7.07 -10.02 8.58
N VAL A 504 -6.65 -11.18 8.05
CA VAL A 504 -5.58 -11.29 7.06
C VAL A 504 -6.06 -12.15 5.89
N ASP A 505 -5.32 -12.11 4.80
CA ASP A 505 -5.57 -12.90 3.60
C ASP A 505 -4.60 -14.09 3.48
N GLY A 506 -3.52 -14.06 4.25
CA GLY A 506 -2.55 -15.15 4.39
C GLY A 506 -1.55 -14.89 5.51
N ILE A 507 -0.69 -15.86 5.79
CA ILE A 507 0.29 -15.77 6.88
C ILE A 507 1.70 -16.21 6.49
N VAL A 508 2.69 -15.60 7.14
CA VAL A 508 4.07 -16.11 7.20
C VAL A 508 4.33 -16.58 8.62
N VAL A 509 4.65 -17.87 8.77
CA VAL A 509 5.10 -18.42 10.06
C VAL A 509 6.61 -18.49 10.07
N THR A 510 7.21 -17.79 11.02
CA THR A 510 8.65 -17.50 11.01
C THR A 510 9.50 -18.68 11.50
N GLY A 511 10.81 -18.62 11.19
CA GLY A 511 11.81 -19.45 11.87
C GLY A 511 11.91 -19.16 13.37
N GLY A 512 12.69 -19.96 14.10
CA GLY A 512 12.89 -19.77 15.54
C GLY A 512 13.58 -20.95 16.23
N GLU A 513 13.35 -21.05 17.54
CA GLU A 513 13.92 -22.06 18.43
C GLU A 513 13.41 -23.51 18.18
N ASP A 514 14.08 -24.49 18.77
CA ASP A 514 13.65 -25.90 18.74
C ASP A 514 12.20 -26.08 19.25
N ILE A 515 11.44 -27.02 18.69
CA ILE A 515 10.06 -27.32 19.12
C ILE A 515 10.04 -28.30 20.28
N ASN A 516 9.16 -28.09 21.27
CA ASN A 516 8.99 -28.99 22.41
C ASN A 516 8.63 -30.44 21.98
N PRO A 517 9.48 -31.45 22.28
CA PRO A 517 9.26 -32.84 21.88
C PRO A 517 7.98 -33.50 22.40
N ALA A 518 7.39 -32.96 23.47
CA ALA A 518 6.12 -33.42 23.99
C ALA A 518 4.98 -33.26 22.97
N LEU A 519 5.05 -32.28 22.06
CA LEU A 519 4.03 -32.04 21.03
C LEU A 519 3.97 -33.15 19.98
N TYR A 520 5.08 -33.85 19.73
CA TYR A 520 5.16 -34.98 18.80
C TYR A 520 5.43 -36.32 19.49
N ASN A 521 5.08 -36.40 20.78
CA ASN A 521 5.12 -37.60 21.63
C ASN A 521 6.51 -38.23 21.79
N GLU A 522 7.55 -37.41 21.89
CA GLU A 522 8.92 -37.85 22.15
C GLU A 522 9.49 -37.27 23.46
N GLU A 523 10.49 -37.95 24.01
CA GLU A 523 11.27 -37.45 25.14
C GLU A 523 12.33 -36.45 24.63
N ALA A 524 12.64 -35.45 25.44
CA ALA A 524 13.63 -34.45 25.08
C ALA A 524 15.03 -35.06 24.97
N SER A 525 15.67 -34.84 23.82
CA SER A 525 17.08 -35.12 23.59
C SER A 525 17.95 -34.26 24.51
N PRO A 526 19.08 -34.78 25.02
CA PRO A 526 20.09 -33.95 25.69
C PRO A 526 20.71 -32.86 24.78
N LEU A 527 20.49 -32.94 23.46
CA LEU A 527 20.96 -31.99 22.45
C LEU A 527 19.89 -30.97 22.04
N LEU A 528 18.70 -31.02 22.64
CA LEU A 528 17.67 -30.01 22.42
C LEU A 528 18.19 -28.64 22.88
N GLU A 529 18.13 -27.66 22.00
CA GLU A 529 18.52 -26.27 22.26
C GLU A 529 17.29 -25.49 22.77
N ASP A 530 17.52 -24.31 23.37
CA ASP A 530 16.49 -23.32 23.72
C ASP A 530 15.26 -23.82 24.50
N ASN A 531 15.46 -24.81 25.37
CA ASN A 531 14.43 -25.36 26.25
C ASN A 531 14.01 -24.37 27.36
N THR A 532 13.19 -23.38 26.98
CA THR A 532 12.77 -22.24 27.80
C THR A 532 11.25 -22.11 27.89
N GLU A 533 10.76 -21.33 28.86
CA GLU A 533 9.32 -20.99 28.97
C GLU A 533 8.84 -20.17 27.76
N TYR A 534 9.70 -19.30 27.22
CA TYR A 534 9.41 -18.53 26.03
C TYR A 534 9.12 -19.44 24.81
N ARG A 535 9.95 -20.47 24.60
CA ARG A 535 9.72 -21.49 23.58
C ARG A 535 8.35 -22.14 23.74
N ASP A 536 7.97 -22.57 24.95
CA ASP A 536 6.67 -23.22 25.17
C ASP A 536 5.47 -22.29 24.89
N ILE A 537 5.64 -21.00 25.15
CA ILE A 537 4.66 -19.97 24.81
C ILE A 537 4.55 -19.83 23.27
N ARG A 538 5.68 -19.78 22.57
CA ARG A 538 5.72 -19.69 21.11
C ARG A 538 5.17 -20.95 20.44
N ASP A 539 5.50 -22.11 20.96
CA ASP A 539 4.93 -23.40 20.57
C ASP A 539 3.40 -23.39 20.66
N THR A 540 2.84 -22.83 21.74
CA THR A 540 1.38 -22.71 21.91
C THR A 540 0.78 -21.77 20.86
N SER A 541 1.45 -20.65 20.57
CA SER A 541 0.98 -19.68 19.57
C SER A 541 0.93 -20.29 18.18
N ASP A 542 2.06 -20.82 17.71
CA ASP A 542 2.15 -21.32 16.33
C ASP A 542 1.36 -22.61 16.13
N TYR A 543 1.27 -23.48 17.14
CA TYR A 543 0.44 -24.67 17.05
C TYR A 543 -1.03 -24.30 16.80
N ASN A 544 -1.58 -23.34 17.55
CA ASN A 544 -2.97 -22.91 17.36
C ASN A 544 -3.16 -22.16 16.04
N LEU A 545 -2.21 -21.30 15.66
CA LEU A 545 -2.25 -20.54 14.41
C LEU A 545 -2.24 -21.46 13.18
N ILE A 546 -1.23 -22.34 13.06
CA ILE A 546 -1.13 -23.28 11.94
C ILE A 546 -2.30 -24.25 11.95
N LYS A 547 -2.75 -24.72 13.12
CA LYS A 547 -3.91 -25.61 13.20
C LYS A 547 -5.18 -24.95 12.65
N ALA A 548 -5.42 -23.68 13.00
CA ALA A 548 -6.54 -22.92 12.46
C ALA A 548 -6.37 -22.69 10.95
N ALA A 549 -5.19 -22.27 10.49
CA ALA A 549 -4.89 -22.04 9.08
C ALA A 549 -5.12 -23.29 8.21
N VAL A 550 -4.70 -24.47 8.68
CA VAL A 550 -5.00 -25.75 8.03
C VAL A 550 -6.51 -26.00 7.98
N ASP A 551 -7.23 -25.78 9.09
CA ASP A 551 -8.66 -26.07 9.18
C ASP A 551 -9.55 -25.07 8.40
N THR A 552 -9.06 -23.84 8.16
CA THR A 552 -9.78 -22.76 7.46
C THR A 552 -9.34 -22.55 6.03
N ASP A 553 -8.38 -23.33 5.52
CA ASP A 553 -7.78 -23.15 4.19
C ASP A 553 -7.12 -21.77 4.02
N GLU A 554 -6.42 -21.30 5.05
CA GLU A 554 -5.69 -20.04 5.01
C GLU A 554 -4.36 -20.23 4.25
N PRO A 555 -4.04 -19.36 3.27
CA PRO A 555 -2.74 -19.35 2.60
C PRO A 555 -1.59 -19.15 3.59
N MET A 556 -0.61 -20.05 3.60
CA MET A 556 0.52 -19.96 4.52
C MET A 556 1.88 -20.33 3.89
N LEU A 557 2.91 -19.55 4.26
CA LEU A 557 4.31 -19.86 4.06
C LEU A 557 4.98 -20.12 5.42
N ASP A 558 5.36 -21.38 5.65
CA ASP A 558 5.89 -21.87 6.91
C ASP A 558 7.42 -22.04 6.83
N ILE A 559 8.18 -21.13 7.44
CA ILE A 559 9.64 -21.04 7.27
C ILE A 559 10.39 -21.70 8.42
N CYS A 560 11.29 -22.62 8.10
CA CYS A 560 12.20 -23.34 9.00
C CYS A 560 11.47 -24.01 10.17
N ARG A 561 11.35 -23.32 11.31
CA ARG A 561 10.57 -23.77 12.46
C ARG A 561 9.07 -23.86 12.12
N GLY A 562 8.55 -22.94 11.31
CA GLY A 562 7.18 -23.00 10.79
C GLY A 562 6.90 -24.33 10.11
N MET A 563 7.74 -24.76 9.16
CA MET A 563 7.57 -26.04 8.45
C MET A 563 7.58 -27.24 9.43
N GLN A 564 8.45 -27.19 10.43
CA GLN A 564 8.53 -28.23 11.45
C GLN A 564 7.25 -28.26 12.30
N MET A 565 6.70 -27.10 12.67
CA MET A 565 5.45 -27.00 13.42
C MET A 565 4.26 -27.47 12.58
N LEU A 566 4.20 -27.13 11.28
CA LEU A 566 3.19 -27.68 10.35
C LEU A 566 3.20 -29.21 10.37
N ASN A 567 4.38 -29.83 10.26
CA ASN A 567 4.51 -31.28 10.37
C ASN A 567 4.02 -31.82 11.72
N VAL A 568 4.33 -31.14 12.84
CA VAL A 568 3.88 -31.53 14.18
C VAL A 568 2.37 -31.39 14.35
N VAL A 569 1.77 -30.31 13.86
CA VAL A 569 0.31 -30.06 13.86
C VAL A 569 -0.43 -31.16 13.09
N CYS A 570 0.14 -31.62 11.97
CA CYS A 570 -0.35 -32.76 11.20
C CYS A 570 -0.01 -34.13 11.82
N GLY A 571 0.53 -34.19 13.04
CA GLY A 571 0.79 -35.43 13.78
C GLY A 571 2.12 -36.12 13.47
N GLY A 572 3.01 -35.46 12.72
CA GLY A 572 4.34 -35.92 12.39
C GLY A 572 5.33 -35.87 13.57
N GLY A 573 6.59 -36.20 13.30
CA GLY A 573 7.69 -36.12 14.26
C GLY A 573 8.93 -35.44 13.67
N LEU A 574 9.83 -35.03 14.55
CA LEU A 574 11.08 -34.34 14.19
C LEU A 574 12.30 -35.18 14.55
N ILE A 575 13.35 -35.03 13.77
CA ILE A 575 14.72 -35.35 14.16
C ILE A 575 15.20 -34.20 15.05
N GLN A 576 15.50 -34.48 16.32
CA GLN A 576 15.92 -33.45 17.28
C GLN A 576 17.38 -32.98 17.11
N ASP A 577 18.23 -33.78 16.45
CA ASP A 577 19.63 -33.42 16.12
C ASP A 577 20.07 -34.18 14.86
N LEU A 578 20.24 -33.45 13.76
CA LEU A 578 20.59 -33.98 12.44
C LEU A 578 21.95 -34.69 12.44
N ASN A 579 22.96 -34.13 13.10
CA ASN A 579 24.32 -34.67 13.09
C ASN A 579 24.39 -36.06 13.73
N THR A 580 23.62 -36.26 14.81
CA THR A 580 23.47 -37.54 15.51
C THR A 580 22.68 -38.53 14.65
N TYR A 581 21.56 -38.09 14.06
CA TYR A 581 20.72 -38.95 13.22
C TYR A 581 21.45 -39.45 11.98
N MET A 582 22.17 -38.56 11.29
CA MET A 582 22.93 -38.86 10.07
C MET A 582 24.28 -39.54 10.33
N ASN A 583 24.69 -39.64 11.61
CA ASN A 583 26.01 -40.13 12.03
C ASN A 583 27.16 -39.35 11.34
N THR A 584 26.98 -38.03 11.26
CA THR A 584 27.93 -37.05 10.71
C THR A 584 28.27 -36.01 11.77
N PRO A 585 29.05 -36.38 12.80
CA PRO A 585 29.45 -35.44 13.83
C PRO A 585 30.19 -34.26 13.19
N ASP A 586 29.92 -33.05 13.68
CA ASP A 586 30.52 -31.79 13.22
C ASP A 586 30.17 -31.39 11.77
N SER A 587 29.11 -31.94 11.17
CA SER A 587 28.64 -31.44 9.87
C SER A 587 28.09 -30.01 10.01
N THR A 588 28.45 -29.18 9.05
CA THR A 588 27.97 -27.79 8.91
C THR A 588 27.07 -27.62 7.68
N ALA A 589 26.57 -28.71 7.11
CA ALA A 589 25.80 -28.69 5.86
C ALA A 589 24.48 -27.91 5.98
N HIS A 590 23.91 -27.89 7.18
CA HIS A 590 22.59 -27.29 7.49
C HIS A 590 22.67 -26.19 8.56
N ARG A 591 23.86 -25.97 9.14
CA ARG A 591 24.14 -24.88 10.10
C ARG A 591 25.65 -24.61 10.20
N ALA A 592 26.11 -23.40 9.88
CA ALA A 592 27.54 -23.10 9.72
C ALA A 592 28.01 -21.85 10.49
N ALA A 593 27.65 -21.76 11.78
CA ALA A 593 27.95 -20.58 12.61
C ALA A 593 29.42 -20.08 12.50
N PRO A 594 29.65 -18.76 12.39
CA PRO A 594 28.67 -17.68 12.50
C PRO A 594 27.90 -17.37 11.21
N ASP A 595 28.25 -17.98 10.08
CA ASP A 595 27.65 -17.71 8.78
C ASP A 595 26.50 -18.68 8.48
N TRP A 596 25.59 -18.30 7.57
CA TRP A 596 24.58 -19.21 7.05
C TRP A 596 25.22 -20.42 6.38
N ALA A 597 24.71 -21.63 6.65
CA ALA A 597 25.02 -22.76 5.79
C ALA A 597 24.37 -22.52 4.42
N ARG A 598 24.99 -23.06 3.38
CA ARG A 598 24.54 -22.90 1.99
C ARG A 598 24.60 -24.24 1.28
N HIS A 599 23.50 -24.65 0.67
CA HIS A 599 23.43 -25.89 -0.11
C HIS A 599 22.38 -25.77 -1.22
N SER A 600 22.25 -26.81 -2.04
CA SER A 600 21.22 -26.89 -3.08
C SER A 600 20.13 -27.86 -2.66
N ILE A 601 18.89 -27.55 -3.02
CA ILE A 601 17.74 -28.44 -2.86
C ILE A 601 17.31 -29.01 -4.21
N THR A 602 16.74 -30.21 -4.19
CA THR A 602 16.14 -30.84 -5.37
C THR A 602 14.64 -30.94 -5.16
N VAL A 603 13.88 -30.29 -6.04
CA VAL A 603 12.42 -30.43 -6.09
C VAL A 603 12.11 -31.78 -6.72
N THR A 604 11.46 -32.64 -5.94
CA THR A 604 11.20 -34.05 -6.27
C THR A 604 9.84 -34.27 -6.93
N ASP A 605 8.90 -33.33 -6.78
CA ASP A 605 7.59 -33.36 -7.42
C ASP A 605 7.44 -32.19 -8.39
N THR A 606 7.18 -32.48 -9.66
CA THR A 606 7.04 -31.45 -10.72
C THR A 606 5.61 -30.93 -10.87
N ASP A 607 4.69 -31.41 -10.04
CA ASP A 607 3.29 -30.97 -9.96
C ASP A 607 3.03 -30.37 -8.55
N SER A 608 3.97 -29.55 -8.07
CA SER A 608 3.99 -28.97 -6.72
C SER A 608 4.09 -27.45 -6.77
N LEU A 609 3.60 -26.77 -5.71
CA LEU A 609 3.72 -25.32 -5.57
C LEU A 609 5.19 -24.89 -5.65
N LEU A 610 6.07 -25.65 -5.00
CA LEU A 610 7.50 -25.35 -5.01
C LEU A 610 8.12 -25.44 -6.41
N TYR A 611 7.68 -26.38 -7.26
CA TYR A 611 8.19 -26.49 -8.63
C TYR A 611 7.85 -25.25 -9.46
N ASP A 612 6.64 -24.72 -9.29
CA ASP A 612 6.19 -23.52 -9.98
C ASP A 612 6.94 -22.28 -9.50
N ILE A 613 7.16 -22.13 -8.19
CA ILE A 613 7.93 -21.03 -7.59
C ILE A 613 9.39 -21.06 -8.07
N VAL A 614 10.05 -22.23 -8.03
CA VAL A 614 11.46 -22.39 -8.42
C VAL A 614 11.64 -22.32 -9.94
N GLY A 615 10.60 -22.62 -10.72
CA GLY A 615 10.68 -22.71 -12.17
C GLY A 615 11.53 -23.90 -12.66
N GLY A 616 11.70 -24.93 -11.84
CA GLY A 616 12.55 -26.07 -12.16
C GLY A 616 12.76 -27.06 -11.01
N THR A 617 13.65 -28.03 -11.23
CA THR A 617 13.89 -29.12 -10.26
C THR A 617 15.00 -28.85 -9.25
N THR A 618 15.61 -27.67 -9.27
CA THR A 618 16.77 -27.36 -8.42
C THR A 618 16.78 -25.88 -8.09
N LEU A 619 17.00 -25.58 -6.81
CA LEU A 619 17.31 -24.23 -6.33
C LEU A 619 18.66 -24.32 -5.59
N ASP A 620 19.61 -23.52 -6.05
CA ASP A 620 20.97 -23.51 -5.53
C ASP A 620 21.14 -22.45 -4.43
N ASN A 621 22.10 -22.70 -3.53
CA ASN A 621 22.60 -21.72 -2.58
C ASN A 621 21.57 -21.20 -1.55
N VAL A 622 20.60 -22.03 -1.18
CA VAL A 622 19.60 -21.68 -0.16
C VAL A 622 20.28 -21.41 1.19
N ALA A 623 19.81 -20.41 1.94
CA ALA A 623 20.29 -20.11 3.28
C ALA A 623 19.72 -21.11 4.28
N SER A 624 20.58 -21.74 5.09
CA SER A 624 20.17 -22.79 6.02
C SER A 624 20.75 -22.56 7.43
N TRP A 625 19.87 -22.65 8.43
CA TRP A 625 20.19 -22.52 9.85
C TRP A 625 19.33 -23.45 10.73
N HIS A 626 19.49 -24.75 10.56
CA HIS A 626 18.73 -25.73 11.35
C HIS A 626 19.56 -26.97 11.70
N HIS A 627 19.23 -27.54 12.86
CA HIS A 627 19.73 -28.86 13.29
C HIS A 627 18.60 -29.83 13.59
N GLN A 628 17.37 -29.33 13.68
CA GLN A 628 16.17 -30.13 13.64
C GLN A 628 15.70 -30.24 12.18
N ALA A 629 14.98 -31.30 11.89
CA ALA A 629 14.33 -31.50 10.60
C ALA A 629 13.14 -32.44 10.76
N VAL A 630 12.28 -32.47 9.75
CA VAL A 630 11.20 -33.45 9.67
C VAL A 630 11.76 -34.87 9.63
N ASN A 631 11.22 -35.75 10.46
CA ASN A 631 11.59 -37.16 10.43
C ASN A 631 10.92 -37.85 9.23
N PRO A 632 11.67 -38.40 8.26
CA PRO A 632 11.11 -39.01 7.05
C PRO A 632 10.24 -40.26 7.34
N ASP A 633 10.43 -40.91 8.49
CA ASP A 633 9.60 -42.05 8.92
C ASP A 633 8.29 -41.61 9.60
N ARG A 634 8.14 -40.31 9.89
CA ARG A 634 7.02 -39.72 10.63
C ARG A 634 6.58 -38.37 10.03
N VAL A 635 6.38 -38.33 8.72
CA VAL A 635 5.74 -37.18 8.06
C VAL A 635 4.26 -37.13 8.49
N GLY A 636 3.76 -35.94 8.80
CA GLY A 636 2.38 -35.73 9.25
C GLY A 636 1.32 -36.07 8.18
N ASP A 637 0.10 -36.30 8.64
CA ASP A 637 -1.03 -36.66 7.78
C ASP A 637 -1.41 -35.50 6.84
N GLY A 638 -1.60 -35.79 5.55
CA GLY A 638 -1.96 -34.81 4.52
C GLY A 638 -0.78 -34.04 3.90
N LEU A 639 0.45 -34.26 4.40
CA LEU A 639 1.65 -33.61 3.91
C LEU A 639 2.34 -34.43 2.82
N THR A 640 2.79 -33.76 1.77
CA THR A 640 3.63 -34.30 0.70
C THR A 640 5.04 -33.73 0.81
N VAL A 641 6.05 -34.61 0.78
CA VAL A 641 7.46 -34.19 0.65
C VAL A 641 7.72 -33.79 -0.80
N VAL A 642 8.00 -32.50 -1.02
CA VAL A 642 8.22 -31.97 -2.37
C VAL A 642 9.68 -31.61 -2.64
N SER A 643 10.53 -31.50 -1.62
CA SER A 643 11.96 -31.20 -1.80
C SER A 643 12.87 -31.89 -0.78
N SER A 644 14.11 -32.13 -1.17
CA SER A 644 15.17 -32.63 -0.30
C SER A 644 16.56 -32.11 -0.68
N ALA A 645 17.45 -32.01 0.30
CA ALA A 645 18.87 -31.76 0.09
C ALA A 645 19.60 -33.02 -0.42
N ALA A 646 20.84 -32.87 -0.87
CA ALA A 646 21.65 -33.97 -1.44
C ALA A 646 21.94 -35.13 -0.46
N ASP A 647 21.85 -34.86 0.85
CA ASP A 647 21.99 -35.86 1.92
C ASP A 647 20.66 -36.51 2.34
N GLY A 648 19.55 -36.12 1.71
CA GLY A 648 18.22 -36.69 1.92
C GLY A 648 17.42 -36.02 3.05
N VAL A 649 17.93 -34.94 3.64
CA VAL A 649 17.13 -34.10 4.56
C VAL A 649 15.96 -33.48 3.80
N ILE A 650 14.77 -33.54 4.38
CA ILE A 650 13.55 -32.97 3.80
C ILE A 650 13.64 -31.44 3.92
N GLU A 651 13.48 -30.75 2.80
CA GLU A 651 13.65 -29.29 2.70
C GLU A 651 12.34 -28.55 2.40
N ALA A 652 11.29 -29.26 1.97
CA ALA A 652 9.98 -28.67 1.81
C ALA A 652 8.84 -29.70 1.92
N LEU A 653 7.72 -29.22 2.45
CA LEU A 653 6.46 -29.94 2.61
C LEU A 653 5.30 -29.10 2.05
N GLU A 654 4.28 -29.78 1.50
CA GLU A 654 3.03 -29.14 1.08
C GLU A 654 1.83 -29.85 1.69
N TYR A 655 0.87 -29.10 2.23
CA TYR A 655 -0.41 -29.65 2.69
C TYR A 655 -1.44 -29.59 1.56
N GLN A 656 -1.79 -30.76 1.01
CA GLN A 656 -2.46 -30.87 -0.29
C GLN A 656 -3.95 -30.52 -0.30
N ASP A 657 -4.59 -30.51 0.87
CA ASP A 657 -6.02 -30.18 0.98
C ASP A 657 -6.27 -28.66 1.01
N ASN A 658 -5.22 -27.85 1.24
CA ASN A 658 -5.29 -26.40 1.19
C ASN A 658 -4.92 -25.85 -0.19
N HIS A 659 -5.42 -24.67 -0.53
CA HIS A 659 -5.08 -23.97 -1.76
C HIS A 659 -3.60 -23.58 -1.82
N PHE A 660 -3.04 -23.10 -0.71
CA PHE A 660 -1.63 -22.75 -0.58
C PHE A 660 -1.15 -23.00 0.85
N ALA A 661 -0.37 -24.05 1.05
CA ALA A 661 0.24 -24.37 2.34
C ALA A 661 1.61 -24.98 2.10
N LEU A 662 2.62 -24.10 2.04
CA LEU A 662 4.00 -24.45 1.72
C LEU A 662 4.87 -24.25 2.95
N GLY A 663 5.52 -25.33 3.40
CA GLY A 663 6.58 -25.25 4.38
C GLY A 663 7.95 -25.49 3.75
N VAL A 664 8.93 -24.65 4.08
CA VAL A 664 10.33 -24.77 3.65
C VAL A 664 11.26 -24.81 4.84
N GLN A 665 12.32 -25.63 4.79
CA GLN A 665 13.27 -25.77 5.89
C GLN A 665 14.37 -24.71 5.85
N PHE A 666 14.74 -24.25 4.66
CA PHE A 666 15.65 -23.14 4.41
C PHE A 666 14.96 -21.78 4.60
N HIS A 667 15.73 -20.71 4.51
CA HIS A 667 15.30 -19.34 4.80
C HIS A 667 15.30 -18.47 3.53
N PRO A 668 14.21 -18.44 2.74
CA PRO A 668 14.11 -17.58 1.56
C PRO A 668 14.21 -16.09 1.92
N GLU A 669 13.78 -15.69 3.12
CA GLU A 669 13.83 -14.31 3.61
C GLU A 669 15.27 -13.76 3.68
N ALA A 670 16.28 -14.61 3.82
CA ALA A 670 17.66 -14.18 3.96
C ALA A 670 18.23 -13.50 2.69
N ASP A 671 17.64 -13.74 1.52
CA ASP A 671 18.15 -13.24 0.24
C ASP A 671 17.07 -12.59 -0.65
N ALA A 672 15.78 -12.64 -0.27
CA ALA A 672 14.64 -12.20 -1.08
C ALA A 672 14.76 -10.74 -1.57
N LEU A 673 15.17 -9.80 -0.71
CA LEU A 673 15.38 -8.39 -1.09
C LEU A 673 16.48 -8.16 -2.13
N THR A 674 17.31 -9.19 -2.40
CA THR A 674 18.42 -9.10 -3.36
C THR A 674 18.34 -10.13 -4.48
N SER A 675 17.27 -10.93 -4.52
CA SER A 675 17.14 -12.05 -5.43
C SER A 675 15.69 -12.39 -5.74
N ASP A 676 15.30 -12.16 -6.99
CA ASP A 676 13.97 -12.48 -7.53
C ASP A 676 13.57 -13.95 -7.29
N ALA A 677 14.55 -14.88 -7.34
CA ALA A 677 14.30 -16.30 -7.12
C ALA A 677 13.82 -16.62 -5.69
N PHE A 678 14.23 -15.82 -4.70
CA PHE A 678 13.79 -15.96 -3.31
C PHE A 678 12.58 -15.06 -3.02
N MET A 679 12.47 -13.90 -3.68
CA MET A 679 11.26 -13.06 -3.65
C MET A 679 10.02 -13.82 -4.14
N ALA A 680 10.19 -14.69 -5.13
CA ALA A 680 9.11 -15.49 -5.72
C ALA A 680 8.30 -16.33 -4.70
N PHE A 681 8.88 -16.71 -3.55
CA PHE A 681 8.15 -17.41 -2.49
C PHE A 681 7.07 -16.55 -1.86
N PHE A 682 7.36 -15.26 -1.67
CA PHE A 682 6.46 -14.29 -1.06
C PHE A 682 5.45 -13.76 -2.08
N GLU A 683 5.87 -13.57 -3.34
CA GLU A 683 4.96 -13.25 -4.44
C GLU A 683 3.91 -14.36 -4.64
N ALA A 684 4.32 -15.64 -4.57
CA ALA A 684 3.39 -16.76 -4.69
C ALA A 684 2.40 -16.84 -3.51
N LEU A 685 2.84 -16.54 -2.29
CA LEU A 685 1.94 -16.41 -1.14
C LEU A 685 0.92 -15.29 -1.39
N LEU A 686 1.38 -14.11 -1.82
CA LEU A 686 0.51 -12.97 -2.09
C LEU A 686 -0.50 -13.25 -3.20
N GLU A 687 -0.08 -13.96 -4.25
CA GLU A 687 -0.97 -14.38 -5.34
C GLU A 687 -2.04 -15.35 -4.86
N ALA A 688 -1.67 -16.33 -4.03
CA ALA A 688 -2.62 -17.31 -3.49
C ALA A 688 -3.62 -16.69 -2.52
N ALA A 689 -3.23 -15.64 -1.82
CA ALA A 689 -4.04 -14.93 -0.85
C ALA A 689 -4.90 -13.82 -1.46
N ALA A 690 -4.66 -13.42 -2.72
CA ALA A 690 -5.43 -12.39 -3.44
C ALA A 690 -6.72 -12.91 -4.11
#